data_AF-A0A0P4UWQ6-F1
#
_entry.id   AF-A0A0P4UWQ6-F1
#
_cell.length_a   1.000
_cell.length_b   1.000
_cell.length_c   1.000
_cell.angle_alpha   90.00
_cell.angle_beta   90.00
_cell.angle_gamma   90.00
#
_symmetry.space_group_name_H-M   'P 1'
#
loop_
_entity.id
_entity.type
_entity.pdbx_description
1 polymer ?
#
loop_
_entity_poly.entity_id
_entity_poly.type
_entity_poly.pdbx_seq_one_letter_code
_entity_poly.pdbx_strand_id
1 'polypeptide(L)'
;MFNCLEAGEIAVPLKHGEDHDRIHAANVDRVLIPQSNGNWMTRSFKGSNSSDTAIISFTSGTEGKPKGVLLSHQNLSDVVTRLNRVMQVDDTISEYIGVPVYHSFGFGRCRAIASTGGRFYIPESGFNPAEIGAMLRKGEINAISAVPSLWRVLLSNPDSIGNAGRQVRWIEIGSQYMSRQEKEAIKALFPEARIVQHYGLTEASRSTLLEIHKTEGDALESVGTAIGSVEIKLTESEQIAIRGNHVAHAYLIDGEEVPIQDQDGWLITKDLGSLENGQLYYKGRADDVINCGGLKIQPEALEAKLFDQIGYLPGIAICRKPDPMRGDGFLVAITPEVTIGPAKLQEAVSQATQAFGVNAGNSISVVEIDRLPKTATGKIQRRQLTQWYTDQNLEQPAEPSGIGKSISADFCRVLNLRQVQPEDTFISLGGDSLSYVQLAMQFERHLGYLPQGWERMSIVQLEKLSPQHDQFSLIETNIILRALAIFVVVADHAELMDFAGGAFLLLMIAGANLARFQSEALFQGRLIQPIFSLLKNLVTPYLIISIAYQLWKRELDLGVLFLFSNFINPEVTSIFPIWFINLLVQVILGFSLLFVIKPVRKFAAVSPWEFGLTATMLGVLAKVGISSIWNTTYLYDRVPHMLFWIFALGWTIQFARTQQQKVTTTMTLWAIVPVLVALNHTYAVWMLIGGTLLLWLPTVSIPQIIKSPLQVLGAATFYIYLFHMTFIHFVANVARIENPWLNTAAGVLGGVLVWAGVQAVQQFRASKRSTVTAET
;
A
#
# COMPACT_ATOMS: atom_id res chain seq x y z
N MET A 1 -26.24 -21.28 -28.43
CA MET A 1 -26.61 -20.70 -27.12
C MET A 1 -28.12 -20.66 -26.93
N PHE A 2 -28.90 -19.82 -27.63
CA PHE A 2 -30.36 -19.79 -27.40
C PHE A 2 -31.06 -21.15 -27.54
N ASN A 3 -30.74 -21.94 -28.57
CA ASN A 3 -31.30 -23.29 -28.72
C ASN A 3 -30.98 -24.19 -27.51
N CYS A 4 -29.78 -24.08 -26.92
CA CYS A 4 -29.41 -24.82 -25.71
C CYS A 4 -30.28 -24.37 -24.53
N LEU A 5 -30.44 -23.05 -24.34
CA LEU A 5 -31.29 -22.50 -23.27
C LEU A 5 -32.76 -22.93 -23.40
N GLU A 6 -33.30 -23.02 -24.62
CA GLU A 6 -34.67 -23.46 -24.87
C GLU A 6 -34.84 -24.97 -24.69
N ALA A 7 -33.80 -25.76 -24.99
CA ALA A 7 -33.77 -27.19 -24.78
C ALA A 7 -33.50 -27.60 -23.31
N GLY A 8 -33.19 -26.63 -22.43
CA GLY A 8 -32.80 -26.89 -21.04
C GLY A 8 -31.37 -27.43 -20.90
N GLU A 9 -30.51 -27.19 -21.89
CA GLU A 9 -29.10 -27.58 -21.88
C GLU A 9 -28.21 -26.47 -21.33
N ILE A 10 -27.14 -26.84 -20.63
CA ILE A 10 -26.13 -25.92 -20.13
C ILE A 10 -25.24 -25.44 -21.29
N ALA A 11 -25.24 -24.14 -21.56
CA ALA A 11 -24.40 -23.56 -22.59
C ALA A 11 -23.03 -23.12 -22.03
N VAL A 12 -21.94 -23.53 -22.68
CA VAL A 12 -20.58 -23.07 -22.36
C VAL A 12 -20.04 -22.23 -23.52
N PRO A 13 -19.93 -20.90 -23.38
CA PRO A 13 -19.39 -20.04 -24.42
C PRO A 13 -17.87 -20.25 -24.57
N LEU A 14 -17.45 -20.74 -25.73
CA LEU A 14 -16.04 -20.94 -26.09
C LEU A 14 -15.54 -19.78 -26.95
N LYS A 15 -14.23 -19.49 -26.89
CA LYS A 15 -13.62 -18.47 -27.77
C LYS A 15 -13.46 -18.98 -29.21
N HIS A 16 -13.16 -20.26 -29.36
CA HIS A 16 -13.03 -20.99 -30.62
C HIS A 16 -13.38 -22.47 -30.39
N GLY A 17 -13.52 -23.25 -31.47
CA GLY A 17 -13.93 -24.67 -31.38
C GLY A 17 -12.94 -25.58 -30.64
N GLU A 18 -11.68 -25.17 -30.54
CA GLU A 18 -10.58 -25.92 -29.91
C GLU A 18 -10.17 -25.36 -28.53
N ASP A 19 -11.09 -24.69 -27.81
CA ASP A 19 -10.82 -24.12 -26.48
C ASP A 19 -10.74 -25.23 -25.42
N HIS A 20 -9.69 -26.07 -25.51
CA HIS A 20 -9.49 -27.30 -24.75
C HIS A 20 -9.56 -27.07 -23.24
N ASP A 21 -9.04 -25.94 -22.76
CA ASP A 21 -9.04 -25.58 -21.34
C ASP A 21 -10.47 -25.48 -20.80
N ARG A 22 -11.37 -24.79 -21.52
CA ARG A 22 -12.77 -24.63 -21.11
C ARG A 22 -13.58 -25.90 -21.34
N ILE A 23 -13.31 -26.61 -22.44
CA ILE A 23 -13.95 -27.88 -22.76
C ILE A 23 -13.69 -28.90 -21.64
N HIS A 24 -12.44 -29.04 -21.22
CA HIS A 24 -12.06 -29.93 -20.13
C HIS A 24 -12.60 -29.43 -18.78
N ALA A 25 -12.44 -28.13 -18.48
CA ALA A 25 -12.86 -27.59 -17.19
C ALA A 25 -14.37 -27.66 -16.93
N ALA A 26 -15.20 -27.58 -17.98
CA ALA A 26 -16.65 -27.70 -17.87
C ALA A 26 -17.20 -29.09 -18.22
N ASN A 27 -16.32 -30.07 -18.50
CA ASN A 27 -16.70 -31.41 -18.95
C ASN A 27 -17.73 -31.39 -20.10
N VAL A 28 -17.40 -30.67 -21.18
CA VAL A 28 -18.34 -30.41 -22.29
C VAL A 28 -18.63 -31.70 -23.09
N ASP A 29 -19.89 -32.11 -23.14
CA ASP A 29 -20.34 -33.30 -23.88
C ASP A 29 -20.22 -33.17 -25.41
N ARG A 30 -20.53 -31.97 -25.93
CA ARG A 30 -20.53 -31.69 -27.38
C ARG A 30 -20.16 -30.25 -27.69
N VAL A 31 -19.35 -30.06 -28.71
CA VAL A 31 -19.00 -28.73 -29.24
C VAL A 31 -19.87 -28.43 -30.46
N LEU A 32 -20.63 -27.33 -30.41
CA LEU A 32 -21.46 -26.87 -31.51
C LEU A 32 -20.75 -25.73 -32.25
N ILE A 33 -20.39 -25.96 -33.52
CA ILE A 33 -19.84 -24.92 -34.40
C ILE A 33 -21.00 -24.29 -35.18
N PRO A 34 -21.36 -23.03 -34.93
CA PRO A 34 -22.45 -22.37 -35.65
C PRO A 34 -22.08 -22.17 -37.12
N GLN A 35 -23.01 -22.44 -38.03
CA GLN A 35 -22.90 -22.01 -39.43
C GLN A 35 -23.22 -20.51 -39.52
N SER A 36 -22.35 -19.73 -40.17
CA SER A 36 -22.59 -18.30 -40.35
C SER A 36 -23.72 -18.08 -41.36
N ASN A 37 -24.86 -17.58 -40.90
CA ASN A 37 -26.00 -17.17 -41.74
C ASN A 37 -26.06 -15.64 -41.89
N GLY A 38 -24.90 -14.98 -41.84
CA GLY A 38 -24.77 -13.53 -41.80
C GLY A 38 -24.76 -12.95 -40.39
N ASN A 39 -24.57 -11.64 -40.32
CA ASN A 39 -24.29 -10.91 -39.07
C ASN A 39 -25.55 -10.38 -38.37
N TRP A 40 -26.69 -10.42 -39.05
CA TRP A 40 -27.99 -10.01 -38.52
C TRP A 40 -28.73 -11.19 -37.90
N MET A 41 -29.35 -10.95 -36.75
CA MET A 41 -30.25 -11.90 -36.12
C MET A 41 -31.50 -11.19 -35.60
N THR A 42 -32.66 -11.76 -35.93
CA THR A 42 -33.96 -11.42 -35.34
C THR A 42 -34.46 -12.67 -34.64
N ARG A 43 -34.74 -12.56 -33.34
CA ARG A 43 -35.21 -13.71 -32.54
C ARG A 43 -36.11 -13.21 -31.42
N SER A 44 -37.20 -13.94 -31.16
CA SER A 44 -37.95 -13.81 -29.92
C SER A 44 -37.46 -14.88 -28.94
N PHE A 45 -37.10 -14.47 -27.72
CA PHE A 45 -36.66 -15.38 -26.66
C PHE A 45 -37.26 -14.96 -25.32
N LYS A 46 -37.97 -15.88 -24.68
CA LYS A 46 -38.52 -15.68 -23.33
C LYS A 46 -37.70 -16.49 -22.34
N GLY A 47 -37.07 -15.81 -21.39
CA GLY A 47 -36.28 -16.45 -20.34
C GLY A 47 -37.12 -17.33 -19.42
N SER A 48 -36.51 -18.38 -18.88
CA SER A 48 -37.05 -19.20 -17.80
C SER A 48 -36.70 -18.58 -16.44
N ASN A 49 -37.51 -18.86 -15.41
CA ASN A 49 -37.23 -18.50 -14.02
C ASN A 49 -36.72 -19.69 -13.19
N SER A 50 -36.27 -20.77 -13.83
CA SER A 50 -35.67 -21.91 -13.12
C SER A 50 -34.35 -21.53 -12.42
N SER A 51 -34.08 -22.16 -11.28
CA SER A 51 -32.80 -22.09 -10.58
C SER A 51 -31.71 -22.96 -11.23
N ASP A 52 -32.07 -23.79 -12.22
CA ASP A 52 -31.10 -24.66 -12.92
C ASP A 52 -30.05 -23.83 -13.66
N THR A 53 -28.81 -24.34 -13.67
CA THR A 53 -27.70 -23.75 -14.40
C THR A 53 -28.03 -23.69 -15.90
N ALA A 54 -27.91 -22.50 -16.46
CA ALA A 54 -28.17 -22.21 -17.86
C ALA A 54 -26.87 -22.01 -18.65
N ILE A 55 -25.90 -21.33 -18.02
CA ILE A 55 -24.63 -20.96 -18.67
C ILE A 55 -23.47 -21.12 -17.69
N ILE A 56 -22.38 -21.72 -18.16
CA ILE A 56 -21.08 -21.67 -17.46
C ILE A 56 -20.20 -20.67 -18.19
N SER A 57 -20.00 -19.49 -17.59
CA SER A 57 -19.21 -18.42 -18.19
C SER A 57 -17.82 -18.36 -17.58
N PHE A 58 -16.78 -18.58 -18.39
CA PHE A 58 -15.40 -18.57 -17.89
C PHE A 58 -14.81 -17.17 -17.79
N THR A 59 -14.26 -16.85 -16.61
CA THR A 59 -13.48 -15.63 -16.36
C THR A 59 -11.98 -15.94 -16.34
N SER A 60 -11.16 -14.94 -16.66
CA SER A 60 -9.71 -15.02 -16.52
C SER A 60 -9.38 -15.00 -15.02
N GLY A 61 -9.16 -16.17 -14.42
CA GLY A 61 -8.77 -16.30 -13.03
C GLY A 61 -7.44 -15.61 -12.74
N THR A 62 -7.29 -15.09 -11.52
CA THR A 62 -6.05 -14.45 -11.02
C THR A 62 -4.89 -15.44 -10.77
N GLU A 63 -5.12 -16.73 -11.01
CA GLU A 63 -4.25 -17.87 -10.68
C GLU A 63 -3.90 -18.73 -11.93
N GLY A 64 -4.15 -18.23 -13.15
CA GLY A 64 -3.76 -18.90 -14.39
C GLY A 64 -4.71 -19.99 -14.89
N LYS A 65 -5.54 -20.60 -14.03
CA LYS A 65 -6.60 -21.55 -14.44
C LYS A 65 -7.95 -20.84 -14.69
N PRO A 66 -8.72 -21.24 -15.72
CA PRO A 66 -10.04 -20.67 -16.01
C PRO A 66 -11.06 -21.07 -14.93
N LYS A 67 -11.78 -20.09 -14.38
CA LYS A 67 -12.85 -20.30 -13.38
C LYS A 67 -14.20 -20.17 -14.07
N GLY A 68 -15.03 -21.22 -14.02
CA GLY A 68 -16.37 -21.19 -14.61
C GLY A 68 -17.37 -20.57 -13.64
N VAL A 69 -18.19 -19.61 -14.08
CA VAL A 69 -19.26 -19.03 -13.26
C VAL A 69 -20.57 -19.71 -13.65
N LEU A 70 -21.22 -20.40 -12.70
CA LEU A 70 -22.49 -21.07 -12.94
C LEU A 70 -23.64 -20.07 -12.82
N LEU A 71 -24.26 -19.74 -13.95
CA LEU A 71 -25.36 -18.79 -14.06
C LEU A 71 -26.66 -19.54 -14.32
N SER A 72 -27.65 -19.38 -13.44
CA SER A 72 -28.97 -19.99 -13.59
C SER A 72 -29.87 -19.25 -14.58
N HIS A 73 -30.93 -19.91 -15.04
CA HIS A 73 -31.96 -19.24 -15.86
C HIS A 73 -32.55 -18.02 -15.15
N GLN A 74 -32.81 -18.13 -13.84
CA GLN A 74 -33.29 -17.02 -13.01
C GLN A 74 -32.28 -15.87 -12.95
N ASN A 75 -30.98 -16.15 -12.78
CA ASN A 75 -29.95 -15.10 -12.78
C ASN A 75 -30.00 -14.30 -14.09
N LEU A 76 -30.10 -15.03 -15.20
CA LEU A 76 -30.12 -14.47 -16.54
C LEU A 76 -31.39 -13.65 -16.82
N SER A 77 -32.56 -14.11 -16.37
CA SER A 77 -33.86 -13.46 -16.58
C SER A 77 -34.04 -12.20 -15.72
N ASP A 78 -33.54 -12.19 -14.48
CA ASP A 78 -33.56 -11.02 -13.59
C ASP A 78 -32.84 -9.83 -14.24
N VAL A 79 -31.63 -10.08 -14.75
CA VAL A 79 -30.80 -9.06 -15.41
C VAL A 79 -31.52 -8.43 -16.61
N VAL A 80 -32.11 -9.25 -17.48
CA VAL A 80 -32.84 -8.76 -18.67
C VAL A 80 -34.04 -7.91 -18.27
N THR A 81 -34.80 -8.37 -17.27
CA THR A 81 -36.00 -7.67 -16.79
C THR A 81 -35.66 -6.29 -16.25
N ARG A 82 -34.64 -6.19 -15.37
CA ARG A 82 -34.22 -4.91 -14.79
C ARG A 82 -33.65 -3.96 -15.83
N LEU A 83 -32.77 -4.46 -16.70
CA LEU A 83 -32.13 -3.67 -17.72
C LEU A 83 -33.14 -3.08 -18.72
N ASN A 84 -34.03 -3.91 -19.28
CA ASN A 84 -35.02 -3.44 -20.25
C ASN A 84 -36.03 -2.49 -19.63
N ARG A 85 -36.34 -2.63 -18.34
CA ARG A 85 -37.17 -1.66 -17.61
C ARG A 85 -36.51 -0.28 -17.53
N VAL A 86 -35.22 -0.21 -17.21
CA VAL A 86 -34.49 1.07 -17.10
C VAL A 86 -34.26 1.69 -18.48
N MET A 87 -33.78 0.89 -19.44
CA MET A 87 -33.54 1.36 -20.80
C MET A 87 -34.83 1.61 -21.59
N GLN A 88 -35.97 1.08 -21.15
CA GLN A 88 -37.25 1.06 -21.86
C GLN A 88 -37.07 0.62 -23.32
N VAL A 89 -36.44 -0.54 -23.49
CA VAL A 89 -36.24 -1.15 -24.80
C VAL A 89 -37.57 -1.71 -25.31
N ASP A 90 -37.86 -1.49 -26.58
CA ASP A 90 -39.02 -2.02 -27.29
C ASP A 90 -38.58 -2.94 -28.45
N ASP A 91 -39.53 -3.38 -29.28
CA ASP A 91 -39.29 -4.25 -30.43
C ASP A 91 -38.65 -3.54 -31.64
N THR A 92 -38.60 -2.20 -31.63
CA THR A 92 -38.00 -1.39 -32.70
C THR A 92 -36.49 -1.28 -32.58
N ILE A 93 -35.89 -1.86 -31.54
CA ILE A 93 -34.44 -1.86 -31.35
C ILE A 93 -33.73 -2.64 -32.47
N SER A 94 -32.72 -2.01 -33.03
CA SER A 94 -31.81 -2.56 -34.02
C SER A 94 -30.39 -2.25 -33.58
N GLU A 95 -29.75 -3.17 -32.89
CA GLU A 95 -28.52 -2.88 -32.14
C GLU A 95 -27.26 -3.42 -32.80
N TYR A 96 -26.22 -2.58 -32.84
CA TYR A 96 -24.85 -3.01 -33.10
C TYR A 96 -24.19 -3.47 -31.79
N ILE A 97 -23.90 -4.77 -31.68
CA ILE A 97 -23.26 -5.35 -30.48
C ILE A 97 -21.74 -5.34 -30.68
N GLY A 98 -21.09 -4.29 -30.19
CA GLY A 98 -19.64 -4.11 -30.28
C GLY A 98 -18.81 -5.00 -29.35
N VAL A 99 -19.45 -5.90 -28.59
CA VAL A 99 -18.83 -6.71 -27.55
C VAL A 99 -18.96 -8.19 -27.91
N PRO A 100 -17.90 -9.01 -27.76
CA PRO A 100 -17.98 -10.41 -28.17
C PRO A 100 -19.08 -11.19 -27.44
N VAL A 101 -19.84 -11.99 -28.18
CA VAL A 101 -20.99 -12.74 -27.65
C VAL A 101 -20.60 -13.95 -26.81
N TYR A 102 -19.33 -14.35 -26.78
CA TYR A 102 -18.85 -15.34 -25.80
C TYR A 102 -18.59 -14.73 -24.40
N HIS A 103 -18.77 -13.42 -24.24
CA HIS A 103 -18.76 -12.74 -22.95
C HIS A 103 -20.17 -12.42 -22.44
N SER A 104 -20.31 -12.34 -21.11
CA SER A 104 -21.59 -12.06 -20.43
C SER A 104 -22.25 -10.75 -20.88
N PHE A 105 -21.47 -9.70 -21.20
CA PHE A 105 -22.02 -8.45 -21.75
C PHE A 105 -22.63 -8.68 -23.14
N GLY A 106 -21.85 -9.16 -24.11
CA GLY A 106 -22.30 -9.36 -25.49
C GLY A 106 -23.53 -10.26 -25.58
N PHE A 107 -23.48 -11.47 -24.98
CA PHE A 107 -24.65 -12.34 -25.00
C PHE A 107 -25.81 -11.81 -24.14
N GLY A 108 -25.51 -11.07 -23.07
CA GLY A 108 -26.51 -10.37 -22.28
C GLY A 108 -27.33 -9.38 -23.11
N ARG A 109 -26.70 -8.66 -24.06
CA ARG A 109 -27.40 -7.81 -25.03
C ARG A 109 -28.26 -8.61 -25.98
N CYS A 110 -27.73 -9.69 -26.56
CA CYS A 110 -28.52 -10.57 -27.43
C CYS A 110 -29.81 -11.02 -26.72
N ARG A 111 -29.72 -11.43 -25.45
CA ARG A 111 -30.88 -11.84 -24.65
C ARG A 111 -31.83 -10.68 -24.33
N ALA A 112 -31.30 -9.49 -24.03
CA ALA A 112 -32.11 -8.30 -23.76
C ALA A 112 -32.92 -7.84 -24.97
N ILE A 113 -32.35 -7.93 -26.17
CA ILE A 113 -33.01 -7.58 -27.43
C ILE A 113 -34.01 -8.65 -27.84
N ALA A 114 -33.61 -9.93 -27.73
CA ALA A 114 -34.48 -11.03 -28.10
C ALA A 114 -35.75 -11.13 -27.22
N SER A 115 -35.70 -10.63 -25.98
CA SER A 115 -36.87 -10.60 -25.11
C SER A 115 -37.91 -9.54 -25.50
N THR A 116 -37.53 -8.54 -26.31
CA THR A 116 -38.46 -7.56 -26.87
C THR A 116 -38.87 -7.88 -28.30
N GLY A 117 -38.20 -8.82 -28.97
CA GLY A 117 -38.46 -9.18 -30.37
C GLY A 117 -37.72 -8.30 -31.39
N GLY A 118 -36.77 -7.47 -30.93
CA GLY A 118 -35.92 -6.67 -31.80
C GLY A 118 -34.87 -7.48 -32.57
N ARG A 119 -33.98 -6.76 -33.25
CA ARG A 119 -32.88 -7.36 -34.02
C ARG A 119 -31.53 -6.83 -33.60
N PHE A 120 -30.48 -7.61 -33.84
CA PHE A 120 -29.11 -7.21 -33.55
C PHE A 120 -28.12 -7.65 -34.61
N TYR A 121 -27.05 -6.89 -34.73
CA TYR A 121 -25.91 -7.10 -35.61
C TYR A 121 -24.68 -7.48 -34.78
N ILE A 122 -24.04 -8.59 -35.13
CA ILE A 122 -22.77 -9.03 -34.56
C ILE A 122 -21.67 -8.80 -35.61
N PRO A 123 -20.72 -7.89 -35.39
CA PRO A 123 -19.70 -7.61 -36.39
C PRO A 123 -18.66 -8.73 -36.48
N GLU A 124 -18.27 -9.11 -37.70
CA GLU A 124 -17.23 -10.12 -37.96
C GLU A 124 -15.86 -9.67 -37.44
N SER A 125 -15.49 -8.43 -37.71
CA SER A 125 -14.18 -7.86 -37.36
C SER A 125 -14.17 -7.15 -36.01
N GLY A 126 -15.22 -7.30 -35.20
CA GLY A 126 -15.41 -6.55 -33.97
C GLY A 126 -15.83 -5.10 -34.21
N PHE A 127 -15.73 -4.27 -33.17
CA PHE A 127 -16.24 -2.90 -33.18
C PHE A 127 -15.55 -2.00 -34.21
N ASN A 128 -16.32 -1.45 -35.15
CA ASN A 128 -15.83 -0.58 -36.22
C ASN A 128 -16.64 0.72 -36.32
N PRO A 129 -16.08 1.89 -35.94
CA PRO A 129 -16.77 3.18 -36.02
C PRO A 129 -17.26 3.56 -37.42
N ALA A 130 -16.53 3.21 -38.48
CA ALA A 130 -16.91 3.53 -39.85
C ALA A 130 -18.12 2.70 -40.32
N GLU A 131 -18.15 1.42 -39.95
CA GLU A 131 -19.29 0.52 -40.18
C GLU A 131 -20.52 1.03 -39.43
N ILE A 132 -20.38 1.34 -38.14
CA ILE A 132 -21.45 1.91 -37.31
C ILE A 132 -22.00 3.18 -37.94
N GLY A 133 -21.13 4.12 -38.33
CA GLY A 133 -21.54 5.36 -38.99
C GLY A 133 -22.29 5.12 -40.30
N ALA A 134 -21.85 4.16 -41.12
CA ALA A 134 -22.51 3.80 -42.37
C ALA A 134 -23.89 3.17 -42.13
N MET A 135 -24.00 2.26 -41.16
CA MET A 135 -25.26 1.61 -40.79
C MET A 135 -26.26 2.62 -40.19
N LEU A 136 -25.79 3.56 -39.35
CA LEU A 136 -26.63 4.65 -38.83
C LEU A 136 -27.13 5.55 -39.97
N ARG A 137 -26.28 5.95 -40.92
CA ARG A 137 -26.70 6.79 -42.06
C ARG A 137 -27.75 6.10 -42.94
N LYS A 138 -27.75 4.77 -43.00
CA LYS A 138 -28.76 3.96 -43.71
C LYS A 138 -30.00 3.63 -42.87
N GLY A 139 -30.04 4.03 -41.59
CA GLY A 139 -31.12 3.66 -40.67
C GLY A 139 -31.17 2.16 -40.34
N GLU A 140 -30.07 1.44 -40.54
CA GLU A 140 -29.99 0.00 -40.30
C GLU A 140 -29.93 -0.31 -38.80
N ILE A 141 -29.25 0.53 -38.01
CA ILE A 141 -29.15 0.43 -36.54
C ILE A 141 -29.67 1.70 -35.87
N ASN A 142 -30.14 1.56 -34.64
CA ASN A 142 -30.56 2.65 -33.76
C ASN A 142 -30.08 2.45 -32.31
N ALA A 143 -29.26 1.43 -32.05
CA ALA A 143 -28.69 1.17 -30.75
C ALA A 143 -27.25 0.66 -30.87
N ILE A 144 -26.44 0.93 -29.85
CA ILE A 144 -25.04 0.51 -29.80
C ILE A 144 -24.70 0.07 -28.38
N SER A 145 -24.09 -1.11 -28.24
CA SER A 145 -23.46 -1.53 -26.98
C SER A 145 -21.97 -1.71 -27.16
N ALA A 146 -21.22 -1.12 -26.24
CA ALA A 146 -19.77 -1.17 -26.25
C ALA A 146 -19.20 -0.91 -24.86
N VAL A 147 -17.97 -1.35 -24.65
CA VAL A 147 -17.20 -1.05 -23.43
C VAL A 147 -16.56 0.34 -23.53
N PRO A 148 -16.21 1.00 -22.41
CA PRO A 148 -15.56 2.32 -22.42
C PRO A 148 -14.33 2.43 -23.34
N SER A 149 -13.46 1.41 -23.39
CA SER A 149 -12.32 1.37 -24.33
C SER A 149 -12.69 1.48 -25.81
N LEU A 150 -13.87 1.00 -26.23
CA LEU A 150 -14.35 1.13 -27.60
C LEU A 150 -15.03 2.49 -27.83
N TRP A 151 -15.74 3.00 -26.82
CA TRP A 151 -16.29 4.35 -26.86
C TRP A 151 -15.21 5.41 -27.01
N ARG A 152 -14.10 5.24 -26.32
CA ARG A 152 -12.90 6.07 -26.45
C ARG A 152 -12.36 6.13 -27.88
N VAL A 153 -12.30 5.01 -28.59
CA VAL A 153 -11.89 4.96 -30.01
C VAL A 153 -12.83 5.82 -30.88
N LEU A 154 -14.13 5.75 -30.59
CA LEU A 154 -15.15 6.54 -31.29
C LEU A 154 -15.07 8.03 -30.91
N LEU A 155 -14.84 8.36 -29.64
CA LEU A 155 -14.66 9.74 -29.16
C LEU A 155 -13.41 10.41 -29.72
N SER A 156 -12.35 9.64 -30.02
CA SER A 156 -11.16 10.15 -30.73
C SER A 156 -11.42 10.40 -32.22
N ASN A 157 -12.51 9.87 -32.79
CA ASN A 157 -12.85 9.98 -34.21
C ASN A 157 -14.35 10.34 -34.42
N PRO A 158 -14.84 11.43 -33.80
CA PRO A 158 -16.28 11.73 -33.73
C PRO A 158 -16.91 11.93 -35.11
N ASP A 159 -16.14 12.41 -36.09
CA ASP A 159 -16.58 12.62 -37.47
C ASP A 159 -17.02 11.33 -38.19
N SER A 160 -16.56 10.16 -37.73
CA SER A 160 -16.98 8.85 -38.28
C SER A 160 -18.49 8.63 -38.14
N ILE A 161 -19.05 9.15 -37.04
CA ILE A 161 -20.49 9.12 -36.74
C ILE A 161 -21.15 10.43 -37.18
N GLY A 162 -20.58 11.57 -36.79
CA GLY A 162 -21.12 12.91 -37.07
C GLY A 162 -22.60 13.05 -36.68
N ASN A 163 -23.38 13.72 -37.52
CA ASN A 163 -24.82 13.94 -37.28
C ASN A 163 -25.66 12.65 -37.23
N ALA A 164 -25.15 11.52 -37.70
CA ALA A 164 -25.86 10.24 -37.62
C ALA A 164 -26.05 9.76 -36.18
N GLY A 165 -25.27 10.27 -35.21
CA GLY A 165 -25.42 9.96 -33.79
C GLY A 165 -26.80 10.31 -33.22
N ARG A 166 -27.50 11.31 -33.80
CA ARG A 166 -28.88 11.66 -33.40
C ARG A 166 -29.91 10.56 -33.67
N GLN A 167 -29.58 9.58 -34.52
CA GLN A 167 -30.46 8.45 -34.82
C GLN A 167 -30.42 7.35 -33.75
N VAL A 168 -29.42 7.41 -32.84
CA VAL A 168 -29.26 6.42 -31.78
C VAL A 168 -30.28 6.69 -30.67
N ARG A 169 -31.06 5.67 -30.33
CA ARG A 169 -32.09 5.68 -29.29
C ARG A 169 -31.62 4.99 -27.99
N TRP A 170 -30.75 3.99 -28.08
CA TRP A 170 -30.27 3.23 -26.91
C TRP A 170 -28.77 2.98 -26.94
N ILE A 171 -28.14 3.23 -25.79
CA ILE A 171 -26.73 2.91 -25.58
C ILE A 171 -26.59 2.17 -24.26
N GLU A 172 -25.94 1.00 -24.29
CA GLU A 172 -25.46 0.35 -23.07
C GLU A 172 -23.93 0.41 -23.00
N ILE A 173 -23.42 0.85 -21.85
CA ILE A 173 -21.99 0.91 -21.53
C ILE A 173 -21.70 0.07 -20.30
N GLY A 174 -20.56 -0.61 -20.25
CA GLY A 174 -20.12 -1.21 -18.99
C GLY A 174 -18.84 -2.01 -19.09
N SER A 175 -18.60 -2.83 -18.08
CA SER A 175 -17.41 -3.69 -17.92
C SER A 175 -16.07 -2.97 -17.70
N GLN A 176 -16.02 -1.64 -17.69
CA GLN A 176 -14.81 -0.85 -17.37
C GLN A 176 -15.19 0.47 -16.68
N TYR A 177 -14.20 1.08 -16.03
CA TYR A 177 -14.30 2.45 -15.56
C TYR A 177 -14.45 3.43 -16.72
N MET A 178 -15.26 4.47 -16.49
CA MET A 178 -15.51 5.56 -17.43
C MET A 178 -15.66 6.83 -16.61
N SER A 179 -14.92 7.88 -16.96
CA SER A 179 -14.93 9.14 -16.22
C SER A 179 -16.16 9.97 -16.53
N ARG A 180 -16.47 10.94 -15.68
CA ARG A 180 -17.51 11.96 -15.95
C ARG A 180 -17.33 12.63 -17.31
N GLN A 181 -16.11 13.08 -17.65
CA GLN A 181 -15.84 13.78 -18.91
C GLN A 181 -16.17 12.90 -20.13
N GLU A 182 -15.82 11.61 -20.09
CA GLU A 182 -16.15 10.66 -21.14
C GLU A 182 -17.66 10.47 -21.28
N LYS A 183 -18.39 10.43 -20.17
CA LYS A 183 -19.85 10.31 -20.17
C LYS A 183 -20.52 11.56 -20.74
N GLU A 184 -20.03 12.74 -20.37
CA GLU A 184 -20.47 14.02 -20.95
C GLU A 184 -20.22 14.07 -22.46
N ALA A 185 -19.05 13.61 -22.92
CA ALA A 185 -18.72 13.56 -24.35
C ALA A 185 -19.63 12.59 -25.13
N ILE A 186 -19.93 11.41 -24.58
CA ILE A 186 -20.89 10.47 -25.18
C ILE A 186 -22.31 11.06 -25.21
N LYS A 187 -22.73 11.72 -24.13
CA LYS A 187 -24.03 12.40 -24.07
C LYS A 187 -24.15 13.48 -25.14
N ALA A 188 -23.08 14.23 -25.40
CA ALA A 188 -23.04 15.24 -26.46
C ALA A 188 -23.10 14.63 -27.87
N LEU A 189 -22.44 13.48 -28.08
CA LEU A 189 -22.40 12.82 -29.39
C LEU A 189 -23.72 12.09 -29.74
N PHE A 190 -24.46 11.64 -28.72
CA PHE A 190 -25.72 10.90 -28.86
C PHE A 190 -26.85 11.56 -28.05
N PRO A 191 -27.28 12.78 -28.42
CA PRO A 191 -28.17 13.59 -27.59
C PRO A 191 -29.57 13.01 -27.41
N GLU A 192 -30.04 12.19 -28.36
CA GLU A 192 -31.37 11.55 -28.34
C GLU A 192 -31.36 10.16 -27.67
N ALA A 193 -30.18 9.67 -27.28
CA ALA A 193 -30.01 8.31 -26.80
C ALA A 193 -30.31 8.18 -25.30
N ARG A 194 -31.00 7.10 -24.93
CA ARG A 194 -31.04 6.59 -23.57
C ARG A 194 -29.75 5.86 -23.28
N ILE A 195 -28.82 6.59 -22.66
CA ILE A 195 -27.49 6.07 -22.31
C ILE A 195 -27.55 5.51 -20.89
N VAL A 196 -27.23 4.22 -20.75
CA VAL A 196 -27.16 3.53 -19.47
C VAL A 196 -25.80 2.87 -19.32
N GLN A 197 -25.09 3.21 -18.25
CA GLN A 197 -23.89 2.48 -17.83
C GLN A 197 -24.26 1.47 -16.74
N HIS A 198 -23.69 0.27 -16.81
CA HIS A 198 -23.78 -0.71 -15.74
C HIS A 198 -22.43 -0.93 -15.04
N TYR A 199 -22.50 -1.24 -13.75
CA TYR A 199 -21.42 -1.93 -13.03
C TYR A 199 -21.85 -3.35 -12.66
N GLY A 200 -20.90 -4.27 -12.72
CA GLY A 200 -21.09 -5.67 -12.39
C GLY A 200 -19.95 -6.52 -12.92
N LEU A 201 -19.91 -7.74 -12.44
CA LEU A 201 -18.95 -8.78 -12.78
C LEU A 201 -19.70 -9.98 -13.39
N THR A 202 -18.99 -11.01 -13.82
CA THR A 202 -19.65 -12.18 -14.45
C THR A 202 -20.58 -12.88 -13.45
N GLU A 203 -20.14 -12.92 -12.19
CA GLU A 203 -20.78 -13.48 -11.01
C GLU A 203 -22.01 -12.67 -10.55
N ALA A 204 -22.11 -11.40 -10.92
CA ALA A 204 -23.23 -10.53 -10.57
C ALA A 204 -23.40 -9.44 -11.64
N SER A 205 -23.87 -9.86 -12.81
CA SER A 205 -23.97 -9.00 -14.00
C SER A 205 -24.94 -7.84 -13.76
N ARG A 206 -24.54 -6.61 -14.12
CA ARG A 206 -25.39 -5.39 -14.07
C ARG A 206 -26.05 -5.19 -12.70
N SER A 207 -25.22 -5.16 -11.66
CA SER A 207 -25.65 -4.97 -10.28
C SER A 207 -26.14 -3.55 -10.02
N THR A 208 -25.48 -2.55 -10.61
CA THR A 208 -25.96 -1.16 -10.58
C THR A 208 -26.12 -0.60 -11.98
N LEU A 209 -27.01 0.38 -12.12
CA LEU A 209 -27.31 1.07 -13.37
C LEU A 209 -27.27 2.58 -13.16
N LEU A 210 -26.55 3.28 -14.04
CA LEU A 210 -26.49 4.73 -14.13
C LEU A 210 -27.17 5.19 -15.43
N GLU A 211 -28.25 5.94 -15.32
CA GLU A 211 -28.91 6.60 -16.45
C GLU A 211 -28.16 7.88 -16.83
N ILE A 212 -27.01 7.75 -17.52
CA ILE A 212 -26.13 8.87 -17.92
C ILE A 212 -26.90 10.00 -18.60
N HIS A 213 -27.87 9.67 -19.45
CA HIS A 213 -28.68 10.66 -20.17
C HIS A 213 -29.51 11.58 -19.24
N LYS A 214 -29.81 11.15 -17.99
CA LYS A 214 -30.54 11.92 -16.97
C LYS A 214 -29.65 12.49 -15.86
N THR A 215 -28.42 12.00 -15.74
CA THR A 215 -27.51 12.42 -14.68
C THR A 215 -26.68 13.62 -15.13
N GLU A 216 -26.39 14.51 -14.18
CA GLU A 216 -25.58 15.72 -14.37
C GLU A 216 -24.60 15.87 -13.21
N GLY A 217 -23.57 16.70 -13.39
CA GLY A 217 -22.65 17.07 -12.31
C GLY A 217 -21.81 15.90 -11.80
N ASP A 218 -21.43 15.95 -10.52
CA ASP A 218 -20.51 14.99 -9.90
C ASP A 218 -21.11 13.57 -9.78
N ALA A 219 -22.43 13.44 -9.86
CA ALA A 219 -23.13 12.15 -9.89
C ALA A 219 -22.78 11.31 -11.14
N LEU A 220 -22.32 11.96 -12.22
CA LEU A 220 -21.82 11.25 -13.40
C LEU A 220 -20.54 10.46 -13.11
N GLU A 221 -19.81 10.73 -12.03
CA GLU A 221 -18.63 9.93 -11.67
C GLU A 221 -19.00 8.56 -11.08
N SER A 222 -20.23 8.40 -10.60
CA SER A 222 -20.72 7.14 -10.05
C SER A 222 -20.87 6.05 -11.11
N VAL A 223 -21.16 4.83 -10.65
CA VAL A 223 -21.64 3.70 -11.46
C VAL A 223 -23.13 3.42 -11.19
N GLY A 224 -23.84 4.43 -10.68
CA GLY A 224 -25.28 4.43 -10.52
C GLY A 224 -25.78 3.72 -9.26
N THR A 225 -27.01 3.24 -9.31
CA THR A 225 -27.72 2.71 -8.13
C THR A 225 -28.15 1.26 -8.35
N ALA A 226 -28.40 0.55 -7.25
CA ALA A 226 -29.00 -0.77 -7.30
C ALA A 226 -30.48 -0.66 -7.71
N ILE A 227 -30.93 -1.54 -8.61
CA ILE A 227 -32.30 -1.51 -9.14
C ILE A 227 -32.97 -2.86 -8.83
N GLY A 228 -34.26 -2.84 -8.48
CA GLY A 228 -35.03 -4.06 -8.21
C GLY A 228 -34.65 -4.71 -6.88
N SER A 229 -34.47 -6.03 -6.87
CA SER A 229 -34.09 -6.81 -5.67
C SER A 229 -32.58 -6.81 -5.41
N VAL A 230 -31.81 -5.94 -6.06
CA VAL A 230 -30.36 -5.87 -5.87
C VAL A 230 -30.06 -5.03 -4.64
N GLU A 231 -29.18 -5.55 -3.79
CA GLU A 231 -28.66 -4.87 -2.62
C GLU A 231 -27.15 -4.72 -2.75
N ILE A 232 -26.66 -3.54 -2.35
CA ILE A 232 -25.24 -3.19 -2.34
C ILE A 232 -24.89 -2.68 -0.95
N LYS A 233 -23.80 -3.19 -0.38
CA LYS A 233 -23.17 -2.63 0.82
C LYS A 233 -21.65 -2.58 0.65
N LEU A 234 -20.99 -1.85 1.53
CA LEU A 234 -19.53 -1.84 1.62
C LEU A 234 -19.11 -2.62 2.86
N THR A 235 -18.05 -3.41 2.72
CA THR A 235 -17.37 -4.04 3.87
C THR A 235 -16.56 -3.01 4.65
N GLU A 236 -16.00 -3.39 5.80
CA GLU A 236 -15.08 -2.55 6.57
C GLU A 236 -13.83 -2.14 5.79
N SER A 237 -13.44 -2.94 4.78
CA SER A 237 -12.32 -2.66 3.88
C SER A 237 -12.74 -1.93 2.59
N GLU A 238 -13.93 -1.32 2.58
CA GLU A 238 -14.52 -0.63 1.42
C GLU A 238 -14.76 -1.51 0.19
N GLN A 239 -14.72 -2.84 0.33
CA GLN A 239 -15.04 -3.76 -0.77
C GLN A 239 -16.54 -3.77 -1.03
N ILE A 240 -16.92 -3.81 -2.30
CA ILE A 240 -18.31 -3.85 -2.73
C ILE A 240 -18.86 -5.26 -2.49
N ALA A 241 -19.94 -5.35 -1.71
CA ALA A 241 -20.67 -6.58 -1.47
C ALA A 241 -22.03 -6.51 -2.16
N ILE A 242 -22.39 -7.57 -2.88
CA ILE A 242 -23.57 -7.62 -3.76
C ILE A 242 -24.47 -8.78 -3.36
N ARG A 243 -25.77 -8.54 -3.26
CA ARG A 243 -26.80 -9.57 -3.08
C ARG A 243 -27.96 -9.34 -4.05
N GLY A 244 -28.54 -10.41 -4.57
CA GLY A 244 -29.71 -10.34 -5.44
C GLY A 244 -29.89 -11.58 -6.30
N ASN A 245 -31.02 -11.66 -7.01
CA ASN A 245 -31.39 -12.81 -7.84
C ASN A 245 -30.48 -13.01 -9.05
N HIS A 246 -29.67 -12.02 -9.43
CA HIS A 246 -28.70 -12.09 -10.53
C HIS A 246 -27.33 -12.62 -10.12
N VAL A 247 -27.11 -12.86 -8.81
CA VAL A 247 -25.83 -13.34 -8.29
C VAL A 247 -25.71 -14.85 -8.55
N ALA A 248 -24.59 -15.26 -9.14
CA ALA A 248 -24.24 -16.65 -9.39
C ALA A 248 -24.08 -17.41 -8.07
N HIS A 249 -24.46 -18.68 -8.06
CA HIS A 249 -24.44 -19.50 -6.84
C HIS A 249 -23.06 -20.13 -6.58
N ALA A 250 -22.37 -20.58 -7.63
CA ALA A 250 -21.10 -21.30 -7.51
C ALA A 250 -20.12 -20.98 -8.66
N TYR A 251 -18.83 -21.18 -8.38
CA TYR A 251 -17.79 -21.36 -9.38
C TYR A 251 -17.60 -22.86 -9.68
N LEU A 252 -17.23 -23.18 -10.91
CA LEU A 252 -16.64 -24.46 -11.29
C LEU A 252 -15.12 -24.31 -11.27
N ILE A 253 -14.45 -25.00 -10.35
CA ILE A 253 -12.99 -24.98 -10.21
C ILE A 253 -12.51 -26.43 -10.14
N ASP A 254 -11.69 -26.84 -11.10
CA ASP A 254 -11.17 -28.22 -11.20
C ASP A 254 -12.28 -29.30 -11.14
N GLY A 255 -13.46 -29.00 -11.71
CA GLY A 255 -14.62 -29.91 -11.76
C GLY A 255 -15.54 -29.87 -10.53
N GLU A 256 -15.16 -29.11 -9.49
CA GLU A 256 -15.93 -28.99 -8.24
C GLU A 256 -16.69 -27.67 -8.18
N GLU A 257 -17.90 -27.69 -7.62
CA GLU A 257 -18.71 -26.51 -7.36
C GLU A 257 -18.32 -25.84 -6.04
N VAL A 258 -17.86 -24.60 -6.13
CA VAL A 258 -17.43 -23.78 -4.98
C VAL A 258 -18.41 -22.62 -4.80
N PRO A 259 -19.14 -22.53 -3.67
CA PRO A 259 -20.08 -21.43 -3.43
C PRO A 259 -19.42 -20.04 -3.54
N ILE A 260 -20.12 -19.10 -4.19
CA ILE A 260 -19.64 -17.73 -4.41
C ILE A 260 -20.10 -16.78 -3.30
N GLN A 261 -21.26 -17.07 -2.72
CA GLN A 261 -21.89 -16.23 -1.70
C GLN A 261 -21.49 -16.69 -0.30
N ASP A 262 -21.42 -15.75 0.64
CA ASP A 262 -21.28 -16.05 2.06
C ASP A 262 -22.58 -16.63 2.65
N GLN A 263 -22.55 -16.94 3.95
CA GLN A 263 -23.71 -17.51 4.67
C GLN A 263 -24.94 -16.59 4.67
N ASP A 264 -24.75 -15.28 4.47
CA ASP A 264 -25.79 -14.25 4.44
C ASP A 264 -26.24 -13.91 3.00
N GLY A 265 -25.73 -14.64 2.00
CA GLY A 265 -26.05 -14.49 0.59
C GLY A 265 -25.31 -13.36 -0.12
N TRP A 266 -24.23 -12.81 0.45
CA TRP A 266 -23.44 -11.75 -0.17
C TRP A 266 -22.27 -12.31 -0.98
N LEU A 267 -22.13 -11.81 -2.21
CA LEU A 267 -20.90 -11.90 -2.97
C LEU A 267 -20.00 -10.71 -2.58
N ILE A 268 -18.88 -10.99 -1.92
CA ILE A 268 -17.86 -9.99 -1.60
C ILE A 268 -16.89 -9.90 -2.78
N THR A 269 -16.90 -8.76 -3.48
CA THR A 269 -16.01 -8.56 -4.63
C THR A 269 -14.62 -8.07 -4.18
N LYS A 270 -13.69 -8.02 -5.13
CA LYS A 270 -12.39 -7.36 -4.96
C LYS A 270 -12.41 -5.90 -5.43
N ASP A 271 -13.57 -5.39 -5.77
CA ASP A 271 -13.76 -4.03 -6.26
C ASP A 271 -14.03 -3.12 -5.05
N LEU A 272 -13.38 -1.95 -5.01
CA LEU A 272 -13.51 -0.97 -3.94
C LEU A 272 -14.54 0.10 -4.33
N GLY A 273 -15.24 0.67 -3.36
CA GLY A 273 -16.19 1.75 -3.64
C GLY A 273 -16.56 2.62 -2.44
N SER A 274 -17.29 3.69 -2.71
CA SER A 274 -18.07 4.45 -1.71
C SER A 274 -19.55 4.50 -2.09
N LEU A 275 -20.41 4.71 -1.09
CA LEU A 275 -21.84 4.93 -1.29
C LEU A 275 -22.18 6.34 -0.82
N GLU A 276 -22.72 7.15 -1.73
CA GLU A 276 -23.14 8.52 -1.43
C GLU A 276 -24.53 8.74 -2.02
N ASN A 277 -25.50 9.08 -1.18
CA ASN A 277 -26.90 9.27 -1.58
C ASN A 277 -27.49 8.09 -2.38
N GLY A 278 -27.09 6.87 -2.03
CA GLY A 278 -27.52 5.63 -2.72
C GLY A 278 -26.80 5.33 -4.04
N GLN A 279 -25.95 6.24 -4.53
CA GLN A 279 -25.09 6.02 -5.69
C GLN A 279 -23.80 5.33 -5.28
N LEU A 280 -23.41 4.32 -6.06
CA LEU A 280 -22.16 3.60 -5.91
C LEU A 280 -21.08 4.30 -6.71
N TYR A 281 -19.98 4.69 -6.07
CA TYR A 281 -18.79 5.23 -6.70
C TYR A 281 -17.72 4.15 -6.72
N TYR A 282 -17.35 3.70 -7.92
CA TYR A 282 -16.32 2.69 -8.08
C TYR A 282 -14.93 3.32 -7.90
N LYS A 283 -14.13 2.77 -6.99
CA LYS A 283 -12.80 3.26 -6.60
C LYS A 283 -11.68 2.31 -7.05
N GLY A 284 -11.86 1.56 -8.13
CA GLY A 284 -10.85 0.63 -8.62
C GLY A 284 -10.88 -0.74 -7.92
N ARG A 285 -9.80 -1.49 -8.09
CA ARG A 285 -9.69 -2.86 -7.57
C ARG A 285 -8.65 -2.97 -6.48
N ALA A 286 -8.93 -3.78 -5.46
CA ALA A 286 -8.03 -4.00 -4.34
C ALA A 286 -6.71 -4.68 -4.76
N ASP A 287 -6.71 -5.46 -5.83
CA ASP A 287 -5.54 -6.18 -6.35
C ASP A 287 -4.74 -5.41 -7.43
N ASP A 288 -5.28 -4.32 -7.97
CA ASP A 288 -4.60 -3.46 -8.97
C ASP A 288 -3.98 -2.18 -8.36
N VAL A 289 -4.17 -1.95 -7.05
CA VAL A 289 -3.66 -0.76 -6.34
C VAL A 289 -2.14 -0.65 -6.44
N ILE A 290 -1.65 0.51 -6.87
CA ILE A 290 -0.24 0.88 -6.80
C ILE A 290 -0.01 1.51 -5.43
N ASN A 291 0.85 0.89 -4.61
CA ASN A 291 1.23 1.42 -3.30
C ASN A 291 2.63 2.05 -3.38
N CYS A 292 2.68 3.33 -3.74
CA CYS A 292 3.93 4.08 -3.84
C CYS A 292 4.14 4.93 -2.59
N GLY A 293 5.17 4.62 -1.80
CA GLY A 293 5.53 5.37 -0.60
C GLY A 293 4.47 5.33 0.50
N GLY A 294 3.64 4.27 0.54
CA GLY A 294 2.53 4.14 1.50
C GLY A 294 1.21 4.78 1.04
N LEU A 295 1.21 5.49 -0.09
CA LEU A 295 0.03 6.07 -0.71
C LEU A 295 -0.53 5.11 -1.77
N LYS A 296 -1.80 4.76 -1.60
CA LYS A 296 -2.54 3.85 -2.47
C LYS A 296 -3.17 4.61 -3.62
N ILE A 297 -2.69 4.40 -4.82
CA ILE A 297 -3.21 5.01 -6.04
C ILE A 297 -3.84 3.93 -6.91
N GLN A 298 -5.02 4.26 -7.42
CA GLN A 298 -5.67 3.45 -8.44
C GLN A 298 -5.12 3.84 -9.81
N PRO A 299 -4.61 2.88 -10.62
CA PRO A 299 -4.08 3.18 -11.93
C PRO A 299 -5.06 3.95 -12.82
N GLU A 300 -6.34 3.56 -12.83
CA GLU A 300 -7.37 4.21 -13.63
C GLU A 300 -7.64 5.66 -13.20
N ALA A 301 -7.57 5.96 -11.91
CA ALA A 301 -7.75 7.31 -11.41
C ALA A 301 -6.57 8.21 -11.84
N LEU A 302 -5.35 7.63 -11.81
CA LEU A 302 -4.15 8.33 -12.27
C LEU A 302 -4.16 8.53 -13.79
N GLU A 303 -4.60 7.54 -14.57
CA GLU A 303 -4.81 7.65 -16.01
C GLU A 303 -5.84 8.74 -16.34
N ALA A 304 -6.98 8.77 -15.65
CA ALA A 304 -7.98 9.83 -15.84
C ALA A 304 -7.38 11.22 -15.57
N LYS A 305 -6.63 11.36 -14.48
CA LYS A 305 -5.96 12.63 -14.15
C LYS A 305 -4.89 13.03 -15.17
N LEU A 306 -4.18 12.06 -15.73
CA LEU A 306 -3.23 12.27 -16.82
C LEU A 306 -3.97 12.77 -18.07
N PHE A 307 -5.10 12.16 -18.42
CA PHE A 307 -5.89 12.55 -19.59
C PHE A 307 -6.50 13.95 -19.45
N ASP A 308 -6.81 14.42 -18.25
CA ASP A 308 -7.19 15.82 -18.01
C ASP A 308 -6.09 16.81 -18.46
N GLN A 309 -4.82 16.40 -18.38
CA GLN A 309 -3.66 17.26 -18.68
C GLN A 309 -3.25 17.21 -20.15
N ILE A 310 -3.22 16.01 -20.74
CA ILE A 310 -2.66 15.78 -22.08
C ILE A 310 -3.72 15.49 -23.15
N GLY A 311 -4.99 15.47 -22.78
CA GLY A 311 -6.08 14.98 -23.61
C GLY A 311 -6.14 13.45 -23.62
N TYR A 312 -7.28 12.90 -24.04
CA TYR A 312 -7.44 11.46 -24.16
C TYR A 312 -6.58 10.91 -25.30
N LEU A 313 -5.63 10.04 -24.95
CA LEU A 313 -4.78 9.33 -25.91
C LEU A 313 -5.00 7.81 -25.78
N PRO A 314 -5.53 7.14 -26.80
CA PRO A 314 -5.54 5.68 -26.82
C PRO A 314 -4.09 5.17 -26.82
N GLY A 315 -3.84 4.08 -26.10
CA GLY A 315 -2.52 3.44 -26.10
C GLY A 315 -1.68 3.61 -24.85
N ILE A 316 -2.14 4.38 -23.86
CA ILE A 316 -1.45 4.56 -22.56
C ILE A 316 -2.09 3.65 -21.51
N ALA A 317 -1.27 2.94 -20.72
CA ALA A 317 -1.69 2.22 -19.53
C ALA A 317 -0.70 2.43 -18.38
N ILE A 318 -1.21 2.70 -17.17
CA ILE A 318 -0.40 2.77 -15.96
C ILE A 318 -0.58 1.48 -15.18
N CYS A 319 0.53 0.90 -14.74
CA CYS A 319 0.60 -0.35 -14.00
C CYS A 319 1.52 -0.22 -12.80
N ARG A 320 1.41 -1.18 -11.88
CA ARG A 320 2.36 -1.35 -10.79
C ARG A 320 3.74 -1.71 -11.34
N LYS A 321 4.76 -1.00 -10.88
CA LYS A 321 6.17 -1.38 -11.04
C LYS A 321 6.71 -1.78 -9.65
N PRO A 322 7.36 -2.93 -9.46
CA PRO A 322 8.05 -3.18 -8.19
C PRO A 322 9.10 -2.10 -7.93
N ASP A 323 9.07 -1.47 -6.77
CA ASP A 323 10.09 -0.51 -6.33
C ASP A 323 10.56 -0.94 -4.93
N PRO A 324 11.78 -1.50 -4.80
CA PRO A 324 12.29 -1.99 -3.51
C PRO A 324 12.31 -0.95 -2.40
N MET A 325 12.28 0.34 -2.76
CA MET A 325 12.35 1.45 -1.82
C MET A 325 10.99 2.03 -1.47
N ARG A 326 10.06 2.13 -2.44
CA ARG A 326 8.73 2.73 -2.27
C ARG A 326 7.60 1.70 -2.14
N GLY A 327 7.91 0.41 -2.25
CA GLY A 327 6.93 -0.66 -2.41
C GLY A 327 6.64 -0.84 -3.90
N ASP A 328 5.90 0.11 -4.45
CA ASP A 328 5.61 0.18 -5.88
C ASP A 328 6.02 1.54 -6.48
N GLY A 329 6.31 1.53 -7.77
CA GLY A 329 6.40 2.68 -8.66
C GLY A 329 5.37 2.58 -9.80
N PHE A 330 5.54 3.41 -10.82
CA PHE A 330 4.59 3.56 -11.92
C PHE A 330 5.22 3.08 -13.22
N LEU A 331 4.70 1.99 -13.78
CA LEU A 331 5.02 1.57 -15.13
C LEU A 331 4.00 2.20 -16.09
N VAL A 332 4.47 3.01 -17.04
CA VAL A 332 3.67 3.64 -18.07
C VAL A 332 3.97 2.93 -19.39
N ALA A 333 3.06 2.07 -19.84
CA ALA A 333 3.17 1.40 -21.12
C ALA A 333 2.50 2.25 -22.21
N ILE A 334 3.21 2.49 -23.31
CA ILE A 334 2.72 3.22 -24.49
C ILE A 334 2.81 2.39 -25.76
N THR A 335 1.86 2.58 -26.67
CA THR A 335 1.90 2.03 -28.03
C THR A 335 2.47 3.03 -29.03
N PRO A 336 2.94 2.59 -30.23
CA PRO A 336 3.60 3.46 -31.21
C PRO A 336 2.75 4.63 -31.74
N GLU A 337 1.42 4.57 -31.55
CA GLU A 337 0.48 5.64 -31.90
C GLU A 337 0.53 6.84 -30.95
N VAL A 338 1.14 6.69 -29.77
CA VAL A 338 1.34 7.77 -28.81
C VAL A 338 2.52 8.64 -29.26
N THR A 339 2.22 9.82 -29.81
CA THR A 339 3.24 10.75 -30.34
C THR A 339 3.94 11.59 -29.27
N ILE A 340 3.49 11.52 -28.02
CA ILE A 340 4.13 12.21 -26.90
C ILE A 340 5.43 11.49 -26.54
N GLY A 341 6.56 12.18 -26.68
CA GLY A 341 7.86 11.63 -26.31
C GLY A 341 7.93 11.18 -24.84
N PRO A 342 8.66 10.09 -24.52
CA PRO A 342 8.70 9.49 -23.17
C PRO A 342 8.98 10.48 -22.03
N ALA A 343 9.89 11.45 -22.25
CA ALA A 343 10.22 12.45 -21.24
C ALA A 343 9.05 13.37 -20.88
N LYS A 344 8.28 13.83 -21.88
CA LYS A 344 7.09 14.66 -21.65
C LYS A 344 5.99 13.87 -20.97
N LEU A 345 5.85 12.60 -21.32
CA LEU A 345 4.85 11.73 -20.67
C LEU A 345 5.21 11.42 -19.23
N GLN A 346 6.49 11.18 -18.95
CA GLN A 346 7.00 11.01 -17.59
C GLN A 346 6.75 12.26 -16.74
N GLU A 347 6.96 13.46 -17.29
CA GLU A 347 6.64 14.73 -16.62
C GLU A 347 5.13 14.86 -16.32
N ALA A 348 4.27 14.59 -17.30
CA ALA A 348 2.82 14.64 -17.12
C ALA A 348 2.34 13.63 -16.06
N VAL A 349 2.87 12.40 -16.07
CA VAL A 349 2.56 11.40 -15.05
C VAL A 349 3.07 11.85 -13.69
N SER A 350 4.26 12.45 -13.60
CA SER A 350 4.79 13.02 -12.36
C SER A 350 3.85 14.10 -11.80
N GLN A 351 3.42 15.05 -12.62
CA GLN A 351 2.44 16.07 -12.23
C GLN A 351 1.09 15.46 -11.80
N ALA A 352 0.61 14.45 -12.53
CA ALA A 352 -0.61 13.74 -12.15
C ALA A 352 -0.46 13.03 -10.79
N THR A 353 0.68 12.38 -10.52
CA THR A 353 0.95 11.74 -9.21
C THR A 353 1.03 12.74 -8.06
N GLN A 354 1.53 13.96 -8.30
CA GLN A 354 1.58 15.02 -7.29
C GLN A 354 0.18 15.45 -6.83
N ALA A 355 -0.82 15.41 -7.72
CA ALA A 355 -2.21 15.68 -7.36
C ALA A 355 -2.78 14.64 -6.38
N PHE A 356 -2.21 13.44 -6.34
CA PHE A 356 -2.52 12.39 -5.36
C PHE A 356 -1.58 12.42 -4.14
N GLY A 357 -0.74 13.46 -4.01
CA GLY A 357 0.21 13.62 -2.91
C GLY A 357 1.48 12.77 -3.04
N VAL A 358 1.73 12.15 -4.22
CA VAL A 358 2.91 11.32 -4.47
C VAL A 358 3.92 12.08 -5.31
N ASN A 359 5.14 12.24 -4.79
CA ASN A 359 6.28 12.74 -5.55
C ASN A 359 7.02 11.55 -6.18
N ALA A 360 6.66 11.19 -7.40
CA ALA A 360 7.02 9.91 -8.01
C ALA A 360 8.13 9.97 -9.08
N GLY A 361 8.80 11.11 -9.28
CA GLY A 361 9.58 11.41 -10.50
C GLY A 361 10.53 10.30 -10.99
N ASN A 362 11.28 9.68 -10.08
CA ASN A 362 12.25 8.59 -10.35
C ASN A 362 11.65 7.17 -10.28
N SER A 363 10.41 7.02 -9.83
CA SER A 363 9.68 5.76 -9.74
C SER A 363 8.81 5.49 -10.97
N ILE A 364 8.75 6.44 -11.90
CA ILE A 364 8.03 6.34 -13.17
C ILE A 364 8.96 5.74 -14.23
N SER A 365 8.50 4.73 -14.96
CA SER A 365 9.20 4.20 -16.13
C SER A 365 8.25 4.16 -17.30
N VAL A 366 8.64 4.79 -18.41
CA VAL A 366 7.88 4.77 -19.65
C VAL A 366 8.49 3.72 -20.56
N VAL A 367 7.67 2.77 -21.00
CA VAL A 367 8.09 1.70 -21.92
C VAL A 367 7.18 1.71 -23.14
N GLU A 368 7.80 1.61 -24.31
CA GLU A 368 7.07 1.40 -25.55
C GLU A 368 6.86 -0.10 -25.76
N ILE A 369 5.63 -0.49 -26.13
CA ILE A 369 5.25 -1.85 -26.44
C ILE A 369 4.42 -1.88 -27.72
N ASP A 370 4.53 -2.95 -28.50
CA ASP A 370 3.80 -3.08 -29.76
C ASP A 370 2.27 -2.95 -29.56
N ARG A 371 1.75 -3.53 -28.48
CA ARG A 371 0.32 -3.51 -28.14
C ARG A 371 0.09 -3.74 -26.65
N LEU A 372 -0.77 -2.91 -26.04
CA LEU A 372 -1.27 -3.16 -24.69
C LEU A 372 -1.98 -4.52 -24.60
N PRO A 373 -1.59 -5.42 -23.67
CA PRO A 373 -2.30 -6.67 -23.45
C PRO A 373 -3.68 -6.34 -22.88
N LYS A 374 -4.69 -6.63 -23.69
CA LYS A 374 -6.09 -6.43 -23.35
C LYS A 374 -6.79 -7.77 -23.34
N THR A 375 -7.78 -7.93 -22.48
CA THR A 375 -8.75 -9.01 -22.60
C THR A 375 -9.56 -8.84 -23.88
N ALA A 376 -10.29 -9.86 -24.29
CA ALA A 376 -11.21 -9.76 -25.43
C ALA A 376 -12.32 -8.70 -25.26
N THR A 377 -12.61 -8.27 -24.02
CA THR A 377 -13.49 -7.12 -23.73
C THR A 377 -12.74 -5.78 -23.65
N GLY A 378 -11.47 -5.73 -24.08
CA GLY A 378 -10.67 -4.51 -24.11
C GLY A 378 -10.11 -4.05 -22.76
N LYS A 379 -10.35 -4.79 -21.65
CA LYS A 379 -9.79 -4.44 -20.33
C LYS A 379 -8.29 -4.68 -20.31
N ILE A 380 -7.50 -3.71 -19.84
CA ILE A 380 -6.03 -3.83 -19.73
C ILE A 380 -5.68 -4.92 -18.71
N GLN A 381 -4.76 -5.81 -19.08
CA GLN A 381 -4.23 -6.87 -18.22
C GLN A 381 -2.98 -6.38 -17.49
N ARG A 382 -3.16 -5.46 -16.53
CA ARG A 382 -2.05 -4.76 -15.85
C ARG A 382 -1.04 -5.69 -15.20
N ARG A 383 -1.50 -6.80 -14.61
CA ARG A 383 -0.60 -7.81 -14.03
C ARG A 383 0.30 -8.47 -15.06
N GLN A 384 -0.18 -8.71 -16.28
CA GLN A 384 0.66 -9.24 -17.37
C GLN A 384 1.71 -8.22 -17.80
N LEU A 385 1.36 -6.93 -17.83
CA LEU A 385 2.33 -5.85 -18.09
C LEU A 385 3.40 -5.77 -17.00
N THR A 386 2.99 -5.79 -15.74
CA THR A 386 3.93 -5.81 -14.60
C THR A 386 4.85 -7.03 -14.67
N GLN A 387 4.30 -8.22 -14.93
CA GLN A 387 5.09 -9.45 -15.03
C GLN A 387 6.07 -9.39 -16.20
N TRP A 388 5.61 -9.02 -17.40
CA TRP A 388 6.43 -8.83 -18.59
C TRP A 388 7.59 -7.87 -18.34
N TYR A 389 7.33 -6.76 -17.65
CA TYR A 389 8.36 -5.77 -17.32
C TYR A 389 9.43 -6.33 -16.38
N THR A 390 9.02 -7.07 -15.35
CA THR A 390 9.93 -7.74 -14.41
C THR A 390 10.70 -8.88 -15.08
N ASP A 391 10.05 -9.72 -15.88
CA ASP A 391 10.66 -10.87 -16.57
C ASP A 391 11.74 -10.46 -17.57
N GLN A 392 11.58 -9.31 -18.23
CA GLN A 392 12.60 -8.79 -19.15
C GLN A 392 13.84 -8.22 -18.46
N ASN A 393 13.91 -8.21 -17.12
CA ASN A 393 14.97 -7.53 -16.36
C ASN A 393 15.18 -6.06 -16.80
N LEU A 394 14.14 -5.40 -17.33
CA LEU A 394 14.15 -3.96 -17.62
C LEU A 394 14.25 -3.11 -16.34
N GLU A 395 14.21 -3.76 -15.18
CA GLU A 395 14.55 -3.22 -13.87
C GLU A 395 16.06 -2.91 -13.73
N GLN A 396 16.94 -3.53 -14.53
CA GLN A 396 18.36 -3.24 -14.50
C GLN A 396 18.72 -2.08 -15.44
N PRO A 397 19.24 -0.95 -14.94
CA PRO A 397 20.00 -0.06 -15.79
C PRO A 397 21.15 -0.86 -16.43
N ALA A 398 21.40 -0.64 -17.72
CA ALA A 398 22.64 -1.05 -18.36
C ALA A 398 23.80 -0.67 -17.45
N GLU A 399 24.73 -1.62 -17.18
CA GLU A 399 25.89 -1.38 -16.35
C GLU A 399 26.53 -0.04 -16.74
N PRO A 400 26.55 0.97 -15.85
CA PRO A 400 27.30 2.18 -16.14
C PRO A 400 28.75 1.75 -16.33
N SER A 401 29.27 1.99 -17.52
CA SER A 401 30.68 1.82 -17.83
C SER A 401 31.51 2.65 -16.85
N GLY A 402 32.04 2.00 -15.82
CA GLY A 402 32.94 2.62 -14.85
C GLY A 402 32.49 2.47 -13.39
N ILE A 403 33.20 1.63 -12.66
CA ILE A 403 33.21 1.64 -11.20
C ILE A 403 33.98 2.90 -10.75
N GLY A 404 33.23 3.91 -10.29
CA GLY A 404 33.64 4.88 -9.25
C GLY A 404 34.33 6.19 -9.67
N LYS A 405 33.87 7.29 -9.03
CA LYS A 405 34.53 8.60 -8.76
C LYS A 405 33.97 9.89 -9.39
N SER A 406 32.74 9.95 -9.91
CA SER A 406 32.11 11.25 -10.24
C SER A 406 30.70 11.44 -9.67
N ILE A 407 30.35 12.69 -9.38
CA ILE A 407 29.01 13.09 -8.93
C ILE A 407 27.97 12.80 -10.00
N SER A 408 28.29 13.00 -11.28
CA SER A 408 27.45 12.59 -12.41
C SER A 408 27.05 11.10 -12.36
N ALA A 409 27.99 10.21 -12.00
CA ALA A 409 27.69 8.78 -11.86
C ALA A 409 26.77 8.48 -10.65
N ASP A 410 26.85 9.26 -9.58
CA ASP A 410 25.94 9.17 -8.44
C ASP A 410 24.52 9.58 -8.84
N PHE A 411 24.36 10.67 -9.62
CA PHE A 411 23.06 11.07 -10.18
C PHE A 411 22.46 9.99 -11.08
N CYS A 412 23.23 9.46 -12.04
CA CYS A 412 22.76 8.40 -12.93
C CYS A 412 22.29 7.16 -12.14
N ARG A 413 23.04 6.77 -11.10
CA ARG A 413 22.72 5.59 -10.28
C ARG A 413 21.48 5.80 -9.42
N VAL A 414 21.36 6.93 -8.74
CA VAL A 414 20.28 7.18 -7.78
C VAL A 414 18.97 7.55 -8.47
N LEU A 415 19.03 8.28 -9.59
CA LEU A 415 17.85 8.66 -10.37
C LEU A 415 17.53 7.67 -11.50
N ASN A 416 18.32 6.60 -11.63
CA ASN A 416 18.18 5.59 -12.68
C ASN A 416 18.19 6.18 -14.11
N LEU A 417 19.14 7.10 -14.35
CA LEU A 417 19.28 7.82 -15.62
C LEU A 417 20.45 7.25 -16.43
N ARG A 418 20.29 7.21 -17.77
CA ARG A 418 21.34 6.74 -18.68
C ARG A 418 22.51 7.74 -18.80
N GLN A 419 22.20 9.03 -18.78
CA GLN A 419 23.17 10.13 -18.85
C GLN A 419 22.55 11.38 -18.21
N VAL A 420 23.41 12.25 -17.71
CA VAL A 420 23.07 13.58 -17.19
C VAL A 420 23.90 14.64 -17.91
N GLN A 421 23.34 15.81 -18.14
CA GLN A 421 24.00 16.96 -18.75
C GLN A 421 24.70 17.82 -17.70
N PRO A 422 25.77 18.57 -18.06
CA PRO A 422 26.52 19.38 -17.10
C PRO A 422 25.68 20.42 -16.36
N GLU A 423 24.65 20.98 -17.00
CA GLU A 423 23.76 22.00 -16.43
C GLU A 423 22.54 21.44 -15.69
N ASP A 424 22.36 20.12 -15.68
CA ASP A 424 21.25 19.50 -14.96
C ASP A 424 21.41 19.71 -13.46
N THR A 425 20.28 19.87 -12.76
CA THR A 425 20.19 20.00 -11.30
C THR A 425 19.33 18.86 -10.75
N PHE A 426 19.41 18.59 -9.45
CA PHE A 426 18.53 17.61 -8.81
C PHE A 426 17.04 17.90 -9.03
N ILE A 427 16.66 19.18 -8.99
CA ILE A 427 15.29 19.62 -9.23
C ILE A 427 14.89 19.42 -10.70
N SER A 428 15.75 19.79 -11.65
CA SER A 428 15.43 19.64 -13.08
C SER A 428 15.37 18.18 -13.53
N LEU A 429 16.07 17.29 -12.82
CA LEU A 429 16.05 15.84 -13.05
C LEU A 429 14.90 15.12 -12.32
N GLY A 430 13.98 15.85 -11.68
CA GLY A 430 12.80 15.28 -11.03
C GLY A 430 13.10 14.51 -9.75
N GLY A 431 14.15 14.89 -9.03
CA GLY A 431 14.50 14.32 -7.74
C GLY A 431 13.42 14.50 -6.68
N ASP A 432 13.23 13.48 -5.85
CA ASP A 432 12.23 13.42 -4.77
C ASP A 432 12.88 13.27 -3.39
N SER A 433 12.10 13.31 -2.32
CA SER A 433 12.62 13.27 -0.95
C SER A 433 13.50 12.04 -0.65
N LEU A 434 13.27 10.91 -1.32
CA LEU A 434 14.04 9.69 -1.11
C LEU A 434 15.34 9.69 -1.90
N SER A 435 15.32 10.07 -3.18
CA SER A 435 16.54 10.26 -3.96
C SER A 435 17.38 11.43 -3.45
N TYR A 436 16.75 12.42 -2.81
CA TYR A 436 17.45 13.49 -2.10
C TYR A 436 18.31 12.90 -0.98
N VAL A 437 17.73 12.05 -0.13
CA VAL A 437 18.46 11.40 0.97
C VAL A 437 19.58 10.52 0.42
N GLN A 438 19.33 9.78 -0.66
CA GLN A 438 20.34 8.91 -1.26
C GLN A 438 21.50 9.68 -1.90
N LEU A 439 21.21 10.71 -2.71
CA LEU A 439 22.24 11.56 -3.29
C LEU A 439 22.96 12.37 -2.22
N ALA A 440 22.26 12.84 -1.18
CA ALA A 440 22.89 13.49 -0.04
C ALA A 440 23.88 12.56 0.66
N MET A 441 23.53 11.27 0.86
CA MET A 441 24.45 10.28 1.41
C MET A 441 25.64 9.98 0.48
N GLN A 442 25.44 9.99 -0.85
CA GLN A 442 26.54 9.83 -1.80
C GLN A 442 27.43 11.07 -1.82
N PHE A 443 26.88 12.28 -1.76
CA PHE A 443 27.66 13.52 -1.70
C PHE A 443 28.41 13.65 -0.39
N GLU A 444 27.80 13.29 0.75
CA GLU A 444 28.54 13.17 2.00
C GLU A 444 29.65 12.12 1.92
N ARG A 445 29.52 11.06 1.10
CA ARG A 445 30.62 10.10 0.85
C ARG A 445 31.68 10.63 -0.10
N HIS A 446 31.28 11.36 -1.14
CA HIS A 446 32.13 11.81 -2.24
C HIS A 446 32.89 13.10 -1.90
N LEU A 447 32.18 14.03 -1.24
CA LEU A 447 32.66 15.34 -0.84
C LEU A 447 33.01 15.41 0.64
N GLY A 448 32.54 14.46 1.47
CA GLY A 448 32.73 14.43 2.93
C GLY A 448 31.83 15.37 3.75
N TYR A 449 31.02 16.17 3.06
CA TYR A 449 29.98 17.04 3.62
C TYR A 449 28.83 17.16 2.60
N LEU A 450 27.69 17.66 3.05
CA LEU A 450 26.56 17.98 2.18
C LEU A 450 26.56 19.48 1.83
N PRO A 451 26.78 19.89 0.56
CA PRO A 451 26.77 21.29 0.18
C PRO A 451 25.39 21.93 0.42
N GLN A 452 25.35 23.15 0.96
CA GLN A 452 24.10 23.83 1.24
C GLN A 452 23.41 24.26 -0.07
N GLY A 453 22.14 23.87 -0.25
CA GLY A 453 21.39 24.18 -1.47
C GLY A 453 21.82 23.37 -2.71
N TRP A 454 22.48 22.22 -2.51
CA TRP A 454 22.99 21.37 -3.58
C TRP A 454 21.90 20.96 -4.59
N GLU A 455 20.63 20.91 -4.18
CA GLU A 455 19.53 20.53 -5.06
C GLU A 455 19.29 21.51 -6.24
N ARG A 456 19.81 22.74 -6.12
CA ARG A 456 19.73 23.77 -7.16
C ARG A 456 21.04 23.98 -7.91
N MET A 457 22.12 23.32 -7.48
CA MET A 457 23.43 23.41 -8.14
C MET A 457 23.43 22.52 -9.38
N SER A 458 24.04 22.99 -10.47
CA SER A 458 24.24 22.15 -11.64
C SER A 458 25.31 21.08 -11.37
N ILE A 459 25.25 19.97 -12.10
CA ILE A 459 26.20 18.86 -11.93
C ILE A 459 27.64 19.35 -12.13
N VAL A 460 27.90 20.27 -13.07
CA VAL A 460 29.23 20.88 -13.26
C VAL A 460 29.67 21.74 -12.08
N GLN A 461 28.74 22.39 -11.37
CA GLN A 461 29.04 23.13 -10.14
C GLN A 461 29.38 22.18 -8.99
N LEU A 462 28.63 21.08 -8.87
CA LEU A 462 28.86 20.05 -7.86
C LEU A 462 30.19 19.32 -8.08
N GLU A 463 30.54 18.97 -9.33
CA GLU A 463 31.82 18.33 -9.66
C GLU A 463 33.04 19.23 -9.43
N LYS A 464 32.85 20.55 -9.40
CA LYS A 464 33.91 21.52 -9.06
C LYS A 464 34.13 21.67 -7.54
N LEU A 465 33.24 21.14 -6.71
CA LEU A 465 33.42 21.18 -5.26
C LEU A 465 34.58 20.27 -4.86
N SER A 466 35.51 20.84 -4.09
CA SER A 466 36.65 20.08 -3.58
C SER A 466 36.17 19.14 -2.48
N PRO A 467 36.51 17.83 -2.53
CA PRO A 467 36.24 16.93 -1.43
C PRO A 467 36.89 17.44 -0.14
N GLN A 468 36.09 17.84 0.83
CA GLN A 468 36.56 17.91 2.20
C GLN A 468 36.46 16.51 2.75
N HIS A 469 37.52 15.71 2.62
CA HIS A 469 37.68 14.56 3.53
C HIS A 469 37.97 15.12 4.92
N ASP A 470 36.95 15.75 5.50
CA ASP A 470 36.98 16.19 6.87
C ASP A 470 37.19 14.95 7.71
N GLN A 471 38.12 15.04 8.66
CA GLN A 471 38.32 14.01 9.66
C GLN A 471 37.05 13.73 10.46
N PHE A 472 36.00 14.54 10.29
CA PHE A 472 34.74 14.56 11.02
C PHE A 472 33.56 14.28 10.10
N SER A 473 32.53 13.65 10.66
CA SER A 473 31.36 13.18 9.97
C SER A 473 30.13 13.38 10.86
N LEU A 474 29.00 13.75 10.25
CA LEU A 474 27.76 13.92 10.99
C LEU A 474 27.18 12.58 11.42
N ILE A 475 26.69 12.53 12.67
CA ILE A 475 25.94 11.41 13.23
C ILE A 475 24.74 11.96 14.01
N GLU A 476 23.63 11.22 14.04
CA GLU A 476 22.49 11.58 14.88
C GLU A 476 22.86 11.50 16.36
N THR A 477 22.51 12.54 17.11
CA THR A 477 22.76 12.63 18.55
C THR A 477 22.12 11.48 19.33
N ASN A 478 20.97 11.00 18.86
CA ASN A 478 20.30 9.83 19.40
C ASN A 478 21.20 8.58 19.39
N ILE A 479 21.96 8.35 18.32
CA ILE A 479 22.87 7.19 18.22
C ILE A 479 24.01 7.32 19.24
N ILE A 480 24.61 8.50 19.34
CA ILE A 480 25.67 8.78 20.33
C ILE A 480 25.15 8.56 21.75
N LEU A 481 24.00 9.14 22.07
CA LEU A 481 23.43 9.07 23.41
C LEU A 481 23.03 7.64 23.79
N ARG A 482 22.53 6.82 22.85
CA ARG A 482 22.30 5.39 23.12
C ARG A 482 23.60 4.65 23.42
N ALA A 483 24.64 4.88 22.61
CA ALA A 483 25.94 4.24 22.79
C ALA A 483 26.59 4.63 24.14
N LEU A 484 26.51 5.90 24.54
CA LEU A 484 27.01 6.37 25.83
C LEU A 484 26.18 5.82 26.99
N ALA A 485 24.84 5.89 26.89
CA ALA A 485 23.95 5.43 27.94
C ALA A 485 24.11 3.93 28.21
N ILE A 486 24.25 3.10 27.16
CA ILE A 486 24.43 1.67 27.34
C ILE A 486 25.81 1.32 27.89
N PHE A 487 26.86 2.01 27.44
CA PHE A 487 28.20 1.82 27.99
C PHE A 487 28.21 2.09 29.50
N VAL A 488 27.59 3.17 29.93
CA VAL A 488 27.51 3.55 31.36
C VAL A 488 26.70 2.54 32.17
N VAL A 489 25.59 2.04 31.63
CA VAL A 489 24.83 0.94 32.29
C VAL A 489 25.71 -0.29 32.50
N VAL A 490 26.53 -0.65 31.52
CA VAL A 490 27.44 -1.81 31.65
C VAL A 490 28.56 -1.52 32.64
N ALA A 491 29.16 -0.33 32.59
CA ALA A 491 30.25 0.09 33.47
C ALA A 491 29.81 0.16 34.95
N ASP A 492 28.60 0.63 35.21
CA ASP A 492 27.98 0.67 36.53
C ASP A 492 27.81 -0.75 37.12
N HIS A 493 27.22 -1.67 36.35
CA HIS A 493 27.07 -3.06 36.79
C HIS A 493 28.40 -3.85 36.86
N ALA A 494 29.43 -3.40 36.15
CA ALA A 494 30.77 -3.99 36.20
C ALA A 494 31.64 -3.41 37.33
N GLU A 495 31.08 -2.54 38.19
CA GLU A 495 31.77 -1.85 39.28
C GLU A 495 32.93 -0.95 38.79
N LEU A 496 32.90 -0.53 37.53
CA LEU A 496 33.91 0.35 36.96
C LEU A 496 33.68 1.82 37.36
N MET A 497 32.42 2.23 37.48
CA MET A 497 32.04 3.59 37.87
C MET A 497 30.70 3.59 38.61
N ASP A 498 30.57 4.42 39.66
CA ASP A 498 29.29 4.62 40.36
C ASP A 498 28.52 5.79 39.71
N PHE A 499 27.97 5.53 38.52
CA PHE A 499 27.31 6.56 37.70
C PHE A 499 26.08 6.02 36.99
N ALA A 500 25.09 5.62 37.77
CA ALA A 500 23.81 5.16 37.25
C ALA A 500 22.99 6.28 36.57
N GLY A 501 22.04 5.89 35.71
CA GLY A 501 21.11 6.84 35.06
C GLY A 501 20.90 6.62 33.55
N GLY A 502 21.80 5.90 32.89
CA GLY A 502 21.71 5.63 31.44
C GLY A 502 20.39 4.98 31.00
N ALA A 503 19.82 4.10 31.82
CA ALA A 503 18.52 3.47 31.53
C ALA A 503 17.37 4.49 31.41
N PHE A 504 17.36 5.56 32.21
CA PHE A 504 16.32 6.60 32.12
C PHE A 504 16.44 7.39 30.81
N LEU A 505 17.66 7.68 30.36
CA LEU A 505 17.88 8.30 29.05
C LEU A 505 17.46 7.36 27.91
N LEU A 506 17.75 6.05 28.01
CA LEU A 506 17.27 5.06 27.04
C LEU A 506 15.73 5.00 26.98
N LEU A 507 15.04 5.12 28.12
CA LEU A 507 13.57 5.18 28.17
C LEU A 507 13.02 6.43 27.48
N MET A 508 13.65 7.59 27.70
CA MET A 508 13.31 8.84 27.01
C MET A 508 13.52 8.72 25.49
N ILE A 509 14.67 8.17 25.08
CA ILE A 509 14.98 7.90 23.67
C ILE A 509 13.97 6.94 23.04
N ALA A 510 13.50 5.92 23.78
CA ALA A 510 12.47 5.01 23.29
C ALA A 510 11.16 5.74 22.97
N GLY A 511 10.76 6.71 23.81
CA GLY A 511 9.62 7.59 23.54
C GLY A 511 9.81 8.45 22.29
N ALA A 512 11.00 9.05 22.12
CA ALA A 512 11.35 9.81 20.92
C ALA A 512 11.35 8.94 19.65
N ASN A 513 11.84 7.70 19.73
CA ASN A 513 11.82 6.76 18.62
C ASN A 513 10.40 6.30 18.27
N LEU A 514 9.54 6.02 19.25
CA LEU A 514 8.13 5.71 19.00
C LEU A 514 7.45 6.88 18.27
N ALA A 515 7.67 8.11 18.75
CA ALA A 515 7.20 9.33 18.10
C ALA A 515 7.72 9.49 16.67
N ARG A 516 8.99 9.19 16.43
CA ARG A 516 9.62 9.32 15.11
C ARG A 516 9.12 8.30 14.10
N PHE A 517 8.97 7.04 14.51
CA PHE A 517 8.78 5.92 13.56
C PHE A 517 7.38 5.33 13.56
N GLN A 518 6.57 5.55 14.60
CA GLN A 518 5.26 4.91 14.75
C GLN A 518 4.10 5.91 14.88
N SER A 519 4.36 7.21 14.99
CA SER A 519 3.33 8.23 15.21
C SER A 519 2.25 8.26 14.14
N GLU A 520 2.60 8.17 12.86
CA GLU A 520 1.62 8.19 11.77
C GLU A 520 0.63 7.03 11.85
N ALA A 521 1.13 5.82 12.14
CA ALA A 521 0.27 4.64 12.31
C ALA A 521 -0.63 4.78 13.54
N LEU A 522 -0.11 5.33 14.64
CA LEU A 522 -0.87 5.62 15.86
C LEU A 522 -1.98 6.66 15.63
N PHE A 523 -1.70 7.73 14.88
CA PHE A 523 -2.68 8.77 14.54
C PHE A 523 -3.85 8.23 13.71
N GLN A 524 -3.57 7.28 12.82
CA GLN A 524 -4.56 6.64 11.96
C GLN A 524 -5.29 5.47 12.66
N GLY A 525 -4.98 5.17 13.93
CA GLY A 525 -5.60 4.08 14.68
C GLY A 525 -5.10 2.68 14.31
N ARG A 526 -4.02 2.58 13.52
CA ARG A 526 -3.39 1.32 13.12
C ARG A 526 -2.43 0.86 14.22
N LEU A 527 -2.97 0.35 15.32
CA LEU A 527 -2.22 -0.01 16.53
C LEU A 527 -1.52 -1.37 16.44
N ILE A 528 -2.22 -2.37 15.92
CA ILE A 528 -1.87 -3.78 16.11
C ILE A 528 -0.56 -4.11 15.41
N GLN A 529 -0.48 -3.89 14.09
CA GLN A 529 0.66 -4.35 13.29
C GLN A 529 1.99 -3.67 13.64
N PRO A 530 2.08 -2.32 13.79
CA PRO A 530 3.36 -1.66 14.03
C PRO A 530 3.87 -1.90 15.46
N ILE A 531 2.98 -1.86 16.46
CA ILE A 531 3.35 -2.14 17.85
C ILE A 531 3.69 -3.63 18.03
N PHE A 532 2.97 -4.55 17.40
CA PHE A 532 3.32 -5.96 17.42
C PHE A 532 4.71 -6.21 16.81
N SER A 533 5.04 -5.56 15.69
CA SER A 533 6.36 -5.68 15.07
C SER A 533 7.47 -5.18 16.00
N LEU A 534 7.27 -4.01 16.62
CA LEU A 534 8.21 -3.43 17.60
C LEU A 534 8.39 -4.35 18.81
N LEU A 535 7.29 -4.79 19.42
CA LEU A 535 7.31 -5.64 20.61
C LEU A 535 7.88 -7.02 20.32
N LYS A 536 7.60 -7.61 19.14
CA LYS A 536 8.17 -8.90 18.75
C LYS A 536 9.70 -8.86 18.79
N ASN A 537 10.32 -7.77 18.33
CA ASN A 537 11.78 -7.63 18.32
C ASN A 537 12.38 -7.44 19.72
N LEU A 538 11.61 -6.94 20.69
CA LEU A 538 12.05 -6.77 22.08
C LEU A 538 11.76 -8.02 22.93
N VAL A 539 10.53 -8.54 22.84
CA VAL A 539 10.03 -9.62 23.69
C VAL A 539 10.62 -10.97 23.27
N THR A 540 10.83 -11.23 21.98
CA THR A 540 11.32 -12.55 21.54
C THR A 540 12.71 -12.88 22.10
N PRO A 541 13.74 -12.02 21.95
CA PRO A 541 15.06 -12.30 22.52
C PRO A 541 15.02 -12.38 24.05
N TYR A 542 14.23 -11.51 24.68
CA TYR A 542 14.02 -11.53 26.13
C TYR A 542 13.45 -12.87 26.61
N LEU A 543 12.36 -13.36 26.00
CA LEU A 543 11.73 -14.62 26.41
C LEU A 543 12.66 -15.81 26.22
N ILE A 544 13.39 -15.86 25.10
CA ILE A 544 14.34 -16.95 24.83
C ILE A 544 15.36 -17.07 25.97
N ILE A 545 15.94 -15.95 26.39
CA ILE A 545 16.99 -15.95 27.42
C ILE A 545 16.40 -16.16 28.81
N SER A 546 15.27 -15.51 29.11
CA SER A 546 14.56 -15.71 30.38
C SER A 546 14.17 -17.17 30.58
N ILE A 547 13.62 -17.83 29.55
CA ILE A 547 13.29 -19.26 29.59
C ILE A 547 14.56 -20.09 29.76
N ALA A 548 15.61 -19.83 28.97
CA ALA A 548 16.87 -20.58 29.09
C ALA A 548 17.49 -20.46 30.49
N TYR A 549 17.46 -19.27 31.09
CA TYR A 549 17.95 -19.04 32.44
C TYR A 549 17.11 -19.75 33.51
N GLN A 550 15.79 -19.62 33.43
CA GLN A 550 14.87 -20.26 34.37
C GLN A 550 15.00 -21.79 34.32
N LEU A 551 15.16 -22.37 33.11
CA LEU A 551 15.44 -23.79 32.95
C LEU A 551 16.80 -24.19 33.55
N TRP A 552 17.83 -23.36 33.39
CA TRP A 552 19.14 -23.60 33.99
C TRP A 552 19.09 -23.56 35.52
N LYS A 553 18.38 -22.58 36.10
CA LYS A 553 18.16 -22.47 37.56
C LYS A 553 17.15 -23.47 38.11
N ARG A 554 16.35 -24.11 37.25
CA ARG A 554 15.22 -24.99 37.61
C ARG A 554 14.16 -24.28 38.47
N GLU A 555 13.99 -22.98 38.24
CA GLU A 555 13.01 -22.14 38.93
C GLU A 555 12.18 -21.41 37.88
N LEU A 556 10.85 -21.51 37.99
CA LEU A 556 9.92 -20.93 37.03
C LEU A 556 9.21 -19.72 37.65
N ASP A 557 9.46 -18.55 37.08
CA ASP A 557 8.85 -17.28 37.47
C ASP A 557 7.94 -16.79 36.34
N LEU A 558 6.64 -16.94 36.56
CA LEU A 558 5.60 -16.50 35.61
C LEU A 558 5.58 -14.98 35.44
N GLY A 559 5.92 -14.22 36.49
CA GLY A 559 5.99 -12.76 36.41
C GLY A 559 7.06 -12.29 35.42
N VAL A 560 8.18 -13.01 35.32
CA VAL A 560 9.22 -12.75 34.32
C VAL A 560 8.72 -13.11 32.92
N LEU A 561 8.09 -14.27 32.73
CA LEU A 561 7.63 -14.72 31.41
C LEU A 561 6.49 -13.87 30.85
N PHE A 562 5.59 -13.39 31.70
CA PHE A 562 4.46 -12.55 31.31
C PHE A 562 4.72 -11.05 31.49
N LEU A 563 5.97 -10.64 31.69
CA LEU A 563 6.39 -9.24 31.75
C LEU A 563 5.68 -8.42 32.85
N PHE A 564 5.42 -9.00 34.03
CA PHE A 564 4.82 -8.29 35.17
C PHE A 564 5.59 -8.44 36.50
N SER A 565 6.79 -9.05 36.51
CA SER A 565 7.55 -9.27 37.75
C SER A 565 7.89 -7.98 38.51
N ASN A 566 8.00 -6.83 37.83
CA ASN A 566 8.23 -5.53 38.45
C ASN A 566 7.08 -5.03 39.34
N PHE A 567 5.92 -5.69 39.30
CA PHE A 567 4.80 -5.44 40.22
C PHE A 567 4.82 -6.32 41.49
N ILE A 568 5.65 -7.36 41.52
CA ILE A 568 5.56 -8.42 42.54
C ILE A 568 6.89 -8.61 43.26
N ASN A 569 7.97 -8.80 42.51
CA ASN A 569 9.28 -9.08 43.07
C ASN A 569 10.37 -8.32 42.28
N PRO A 570 10.96 -7.27 42.86
CA PRO A 570 12.01 -6.51 42.20
C PRO A 570 13.41 -7.14 42.33
N GLU A 571 13.57 -8.10 43.24
CA GLU A 571 14.84 -8.76 43.57
C GLU A 571 15.05 -10.08 42.83
N VAL A 572 14.24 -10.40 41.81
CA VAL A 572 14.40 -11.64 41.04
C VAL A 572 15.85 -11.75 40.57
N THR A 573 16.61 -12.66 41.19
CA THR A 573 18.00 -12.95 40.85
C THR A 573 18.03 -13.39 39.41
N SER A 574 18.53 -12.53 38.53
CA SER A 574 18.45 -12.69 37.08
C SER A 574 19.80 -12.39 36.43
N ILE A 575 20.05 -13.00 35.27
CA ILE A 575 21.25 -12.72 34.46
C ILE A 575 21.21 -11.34 33.79
N PHE A 576 20.20 -10.51 34.01
CA PHE A 576 20.13 -9.12 33.53
C PHE A 576 19.00 -8.37 34.27
N PRO A 577 18.97 -7.02 34.24
CA PRO A 577 17.97 -6.25 34.97
C PRO A 577 16.60 -6.33 34.27
N ILE A 578 15.78 -7.32 34.66
CA ILE A 578 14.46 -7.62 34.04
C ILE A 578 13.51 -6.43 34.08
N TRP A 579 13.56 -5.64 35.16
CA TRP A 579 12.62 -4.57 35.43
C TRP A 579 12.50 -3.58 34.27
N PHE A 580 13.60 -3.26 33.57
CA PHE A 580 13.60 -2.27 32.50
C PHE A 580 12.86 -2.77 31.27
N ILE A 581 13.04 -4.04 30.90
CA ILE A 581 12.35 -4.63 29.74
C ILE A 581 10.85 -4.68 30.02
N ASN A 582 10.45 -5.15 31.20
CA ASN A 582 9.05 -5.18 31.61
C ASN A 582 8.44 -3.78 31.55
N LEU A 583 9.09 -2.81 32.20
CA LEU A 583 8.67 -1.42 32.21
C LEU A 583 8.57 -0.84 30.79
N LEU A 584 9.59 -1.05 29.94
CA LEU A 584 9.63 -0.53 28.58
C LEU A 584 8.46 -1.06 27.76
N VAL A 585 8.21 -2.38 27.81
CA VAL A 585 7.07 -2.99 27.10
C VAL A 585 5.74 -2.47 27.64
N GLN A 586 5.58 -2.41 28.97
CA GLN A 586 4.36 -1.91 29.62
C GLN A 586 4.08 -0.45 29.27
N VAL A 587 5.11 0.41 29.24
CA VAL A 587 4.97 1.82 28.89
C VAL A 587 4.69 1.99 27.39
N ILE A 588 5.33 1.22 26.50
CA ILE A 588 4.99 1.23 25.06
C ILE A 588 3.53 0.84 24.86
N LEU A 589 3.06 -0.23 25.50
CA LEU A 589 1.68 -0.68 25.42
C LEU A 589 0.72 0.37 26.00
N GLY A 590 0.98 0.85 27.21
CA GLY A 590 0.16 1.85 27.89
C GLY A 590 0.07 3.16 27.12
N PHE A 591 1.20 3.65 26.57
CA PHE A 591 1.23 4.85 25.75
C PHE A 591 0.47 4.64 24.42
N SER A 592 0.63 3.49 23.79
CA SER A 592 -0.06 3.15 22.53
C SER A 592 -1.57 3.00 22.74
N LEU A 593 -2.01 2.47 23.89
CA LEU A 593 -3.44 2.33 24.23
C LEU A 593 -4.18 3.67 24.30
N LEU A 594 -3.49 4.78 24.59
CA LEU A 594 -4.08 6.11 24.54
C LEU A 594 -4.70 6.41 23.15
N PHE A 595 -4.10 5.87 22.09
CA PHE A 595 -4.57 6.04 20.72
C PHE A 595 -5.71 5.11 20.34
N VAL A 596 -6.21 4.25 21.23
CA VAL A 596 -7.51 3.57 21.03
C VAL A 596 -8.65 4.61 21.08
N ILE A 597 -8.48 5.66 21.89
CA ILE A 597 -9.47 6.71 22.12
C ILE A 597 -9.44 7.70 20.95
N LYS A 598 -10.54 7.76 20.17
CA LYS A 598 -10.66 8.60 18.96
C LYS A 598 -10.38 10.09 19.22
N PRO A 599 -10.90 10.74 20.29
CA PRO A 599 -10.52 12.11 20.64
C PRO A 599 -9.03 12.32 20.84
N VAL A 600 -8.35 11.38 21.50
CA VAL A 600 -6.91 11.43 21.75
C VAL A 600 -6.13 11.33 20.44
N ARG A 601 -6.52 10.42 19.53
CA ARG A 601 -5.91 10.35 18.19
C ARG A 601 -6.03 11.66 17.43
N LYS A 602 -7.22 12.27 17.43
CA LYS A 602 -7.47 13.53 16.74
C LYS A 602 -6.61 14.66 17.31
N PHE A 603 -6.53 14.76 18.64
CA PHE A 603 -5.68 15.73 19.31
C PHE A 603 -4.19 15.52 18.97
N ALA A 604 -3.71 14.28 19.07
CA ALA A 604 -2.33 13.95 18.78
C ALA A 604 -1.95 14.15 17.30
N ALA A 605 -2.89 13.98 16.36
CA ALA A 605 -2.66 14.22 14.94
C ALA A 605 -2.60 15.72 14.59
N VAL A 606 -3.41 16.55 15.27
CA VAL A 606 -3.45 18.01 15.04
C VAL A 606 -2.24 18.69 15.71
N SER A 607 -1.98 18.34 16.97
CA SER A 607 -0.92 18.94 17.78
C SER A 607 -0.06 17.87 18.48
N PRO A 608 0.83 17.16 17.77
CA PRO A 608 1.64 16.08 18.35
C PRO A 608 2.50 16.51 19.54
N TRP A 609 2.99 17.76 19.52
CA TRP A 609 3.80 18.35 20.59
C TRP A 609 2.98 18.67 21.85
N GLU A 610 1.81 19.29 21.69
CA GLU A 610 0.90 19.60 22.81
C GLU A 610 0.35 18.33 23.45
N PHE A 611 0.06 17.31 22.63
CA PHE A 611 -0.26 15.97 23.11
C PHE A 611 0.87 15.39 23.96
N GLY A 612 2.13 15.48 23.48
CA GLY A 612 3.30 15.04 24.24
C GLY A 612 3.43 15.73 25.60
N LEU A 613 3.28 17.06 25.63
CA LEU A 613 3.29 17.83 26.88
C LEU A 613 2.17 17.39 27.83
N THR A 614 0.97 17.21 27.30
CA THR A 614 -0.20 16.76 28.07
C THR A 614 0.04 15.36 28.65
N ALA A 615 0.54 14.42 27.84
CA ALA A 615 0.88 13.07 28.27
C ALA A 615 1.99 13.07 29.33
N THR A 616 2.97 13.97 29.21
CA THR A 616 4.05 14.17 30.20
C THR A 616 3.45 14.62 31.53
N MET A 617 2.62 15.66 31.52
CA MET A 617 1.97 16.19 32.73
C MET A 617 1.03 15.16 33.38
N LEU A 618 0.27 14.40 32.59
CA LEU A 618 -0.54 13.28 33.09
C LEU A 618 0.34 12.19 33.73
N GLY A 619 1.52 11.90 33.15
CA GLY A 619 2.49 11.00 33.75
C GLY A 619 3.04 11.51 35.08
N VAL A 620 3.31 12.81 35.20
CA VAL A 620 3.74 13.44 36.46
C VAL A 620 2.63 13.35 37.52
N LEU A 621 1.38 13.67 37.14
CA LEU A 621 0.23 13.53 38.02
C LEU A 621 0.01 12.09 38.45
N ALA A 622 0.18 11.12 37.55
CA ALA A 622 0.09 9.70 37.88
C ALA A 622 1.17 9.28 38.89
N LYS A 623 2.43 9.72 38.71
CA LYS A 623 3.51 9.49 39.66
C LYS A 623 3.16 10.02 41.05
N VAL A 624 2.79 11.29 41.16
CA VAL A 624 2.49 11.93 42.47
C VAL A 624 1.20 11.39 43.08
N GLY A 625 0.14 11.30 42.30
CA GLY A 625 -1.20 10.90 42.75
C GLY A 625 -1.24 9.43 43.16
N ILE A 626 -0.72 8.51 42.34
CA ILE A 626 -0.74 7.08 42.69
C ILE A 626 0.20 6.82 43.86
N SER A 627 1.36 7.47 43.94
CA SER A 627 2.28 7.32 45.10
C SER A 627 1.66 7.73 46.44
N SER A 628 0.64 8.61 46.42
CA SER A 628 -0.08 9.00 47.64
C SER A 628 -0.99 7.90 48.19
N ILE A 629 -1.39 6.93 47.35
CA ILE A 629 -2.30 5.83 47.70
C ILE A 629 -1.53 4.50 47.75
N TRP A 630 -0.47 4.36 46.97
CA TRP A 630 0.34 3.15 46.86
C TRP A 630 1.83 3.47 46.95
N ASN A 631 2.45 3.12 48.07
CA ASN A 631 3.90 3.24 48.25
C ASN A 631 4.61 2.15 47.42
N THR A 632 5.45 2.55 46.46
CA THR A 632 6.17 1.63 45.56
C THR A 632 7.67 1.52 45.86
N THR A 633 8.14 2.05 46.99
CA THR A 633 9.57 2.04 47.34
C THR A 633 10.11 0.62 47.49
N TYR A 634 9.27 -0.32 47.97
CA TYR A 634 9.62 -1.74 48.04
C TYR A 634 9.79 -2.39 46.66
N LEU A 635 9.36 -1.74 45.58
CA LEU A 635 9.57 -2.13 44.18
C LEU A 635 10.70 -1.30 43.51
N TYR A 636 11.46 -0.53 44.30
CA TYR A 636 12.41 0.50 43.85
C TYR A 636 11.81 1.49 42.84
N ASP A 637 10.49 1.74 42.92
CA ASP A 637 9.74 2.60 42.02
C ASP A 637 9.83 2.22 40.51
N ARG A 638 10.09 0.94 40.21
CA ARG A 638 10.27 0.42 38.84
C ARG A 638 8.96 -0.02 38.17
N VAL A 639 7.90 0.75 38.39
CA VAL A 639 6.55 0.49 37.85
C VAL A 639 6.12 1.58 36.85
N PRO A 640 5.23 1.28 35.88
CA PRO A 640 4.92 2.18 34.77
C PRO A 640 4.56 3.61 35.17
N HIS A 641 3.67 3.78 36.16
CA HIS A 641 3.20 5.11 36.55
C HIS A 641 4.29 6.01 37.15
N MET A 642 5.38 5.42 37.68
CA MET A 642 6.50 6.19 38.23
C MET A 642 7.42 6.79 37.15
N LEU A 643 7.44 6.17 35.96
CA LEU A 643 8.44 6.44 34.90
C LEU A 643 7.84 6.77 33.53
N PHE A 644 6.52 6.64 33.36
CA PHE A 644 5.79 6.95 32.13
C PHE A 644 6.06 8.37 31.61
N TRP A 645 6.18 9.34 32.52
CA TRP A 645 6.45 10.74 32.16
C TRP A 645 7.77 10.91 31.39
N ILE A 646 8.77 10.08 31.64
CA ILE A 646 10.08 10.13 30.94
C ILE A 646 9.91 9.73 29.48
N PHE A 647 9.13 8.67 29.24
CA PHE A 647 8.81 8.21 27.90
C PHE A 647 7.98 9.25 27.13
N ALA A 648 6.96 9.83 27.76
CA ALA A 648 6.15 10.91 27.19
C ALA A 648 6.98 12.18 26.92
N LEU A 649 7.96 12.49 27.76
CA LEU A 649 8.88 13.60 27.54
C LEU A 649 9.74 13.38 26.29
N GLY A 650 10.17 12.14 26.03
CA GLY A 650 10.81 11.75 24.77
C GLY A 650 9.96 12.04 23.53
N TRP A 651 8.66 11.74 23.60
CA TRP A 651 7.72 12.09 22.53
C TRP A 651 7.64 13.61 22.32
N THR A 652 7.55 14.38 23.41
CA THR A 652 7.52 15.84 23.38
C THR A 652 8.76 16.42 22.70
N ILE A 653 9.95 15.93 23.07
CA ILE A 653 11.23 16.36 22.48
C ILE A 653 11.24 16.16 20.97
N GLN A 654 10.75 15.01 20.48
CA GLN A 654 10.74 14.69 19.05
C GLN A 654 9.87 15.63 18.20
N PHE A 655 8.77 16.14 18.77
CA PHE A 655 7.83 17.02 18.05
C PHE A 655 8.02 18.52 18.31
N ALA A 656 8.99 18.91 19.13
CA ALA A 656 9.33 20.31 19.37
C ALA A 656 10.10 20.91 18.17
N ARG A 657 9.38 21.56 17.25
CA ARG A 657 9.95 22.09 15.99
C ARG A 657 10.27 23.58 16.06
N THR A 658 9.37 24.39 16.64
CA THR A 658 9.54 25.84 16.70
C THR A 658 10.47 26.25 17.85
N GLN A 659 11.09 27.43 17.76
CA GLN A 659 11.94 27.95 18.84
C GLN A 659 11.18 28.05 20.17
N GLN A 660 9.93 28.52 20.13
CA GLN A 660 9.07 28.57 21.31
C GLN A 660 8.84 27.16 21.89
N GLN A 661 8.51 26.17 21.07
CA GLN A 661 8.32 24.79 21.52
C GLN A 661 9.59 24.20 22.14
N LYS A 662 10.77 24.45 21.55
CA LYS A 662 12.05 23.99 22.09
C LYS A 662 12.37 24.64 23.43
N VAL A 663 12.19 25.95 23.55
CA VAL A 663 12.38 26.66 24.83
C VAL A 663 11.41 26.14 25.88
N THR A 664 10.12 26.00 25.58
CA THR A 664 9.11 25.47 26.52
C THR A 664 9.41 24.02 26.92
N THR A 665 9.81 23.17 25.97
CA THR A 665 10.18 21.77 26.26
C THR A 665 11.43 21.70 27.14
N THR A 666 12.40 22.59 26.91
CA THR A 666 13.61 22.71 27.76
C THR A 666 13.22 23.16 29.16
N MET A 667 12.41 24.21 29.31
CA MET A 667 11.94 24.67 30.61
C MET A 667 11.16 23.57 31.35
N THR A 668 10.33 22.80 30.64
CA THR A 668 9.57 21.67 31.19
C THR A 668 10.51 20.56 31.68
N LEU A 669 11.48 20.16 30.85
CA LEU A 669 12.53 19.19 31.19
C LEU A 669 13.29 19.61 32.46
N TRP A 670 13.74 20.87 32.51
CA TRP A 670 14.53 21.42 33.61
C TRP A 670 13.72 21.70 34.88
N ALA A 671 12.41 21.92 34.78
CA ALA A 671 11.53 22.08 35.94
C ALA A 671 11.14 20.74 36.57
N ILE A 672 10.83 19.73 35.74
CA ILE A 672 10.24 18.47 36.21
C ILE A 672 11.32 17.48 36.68
N VAL A 673 12.43 17.32 35.94
CA VAL A 673 13.44 16.29 36.22
C VAL A 673 14.06 16.42 37.63
N PRO A 674 14.54 17.60 38.08
CA PRO A 674 15.16 17.72 39.40
C PRO A 674 14.21 17.37 40.54
N VAL A 675 12.93 17.71 40.39
CA VAL A 675 11.88 17.46 41.38
C VAL A 675 11.51 15.98 41.43
N LEU A 676 11.26 15.35 40.29
CA LEU A 676 10.73 13.98 40.24
C LEU A 676 11.75 12.88 40.54
N VAL A 677 13.04 13.24 40.48
CA VAL A 677 14.15 12.33 40.72
C VAL A 677 14.85 12.66 42.04
N ALA A 678 14.25 13.54 42.85
CA ALA A 678 14.69 13.91 44.20
C ALA A 678 16.18 14.28 44.28
N LEU A 679 16.72 14.97 43.26
CA LEU A 679 18.12 15.36 43.15
C LEU A 679 19.14 14.20 43.19
N ASN A 680 18.78 12.95 42.83
CA ASN A 680 19.81 11.97 42.52
C ASN A 680 20.63 12.49 41.33
N HIS A 681 21.80 13.05 41.65
CA HIS A 681 22.53 13.96 40.76
C HIS A 681 22.89 13.29 39.43
N THR A 682 23.21 12.00 39.46
CA THR A 682 23.61 11.25 38.26
C THR A 682 22.43 11.02 37.30
N TYR A 683 21.25 10.68 37.82
CA TYR A 683 20.04 10.42 37.01
C TYR A 683 19.54 11.70 36.34
N ALA A 684 19.49 12.79 37.12
CA ALA A 684 19.06 14.09 36.65
C ALA A 684 20.01 14.60 35.54
N VAL A 685 21.32 14.46 35.72
CA VAL A 685 22.33 14.86 34.72
C VAL A 685 22.10 14.16 33.38
N TRP A 686 21.89 12.85 33.37
CA TRP A 686 21.65 12.09 32.13
C TRP A 686 20.41 12.57 31.39
N MET A 687 19.31 12.79 32.11
CA MET A 687 18.05 13.22 31.51
C MET A 687 18.10 14.67 31.03
N LEU A 688 18.69 15.58 31.81
CA LEU A 688 18.80 17.00 31.46
C LEU A 688 19.74 17.20 30.28
N ILE A 689 20.96 16.68 30.34
CA ILE A 689 21.95 16.83 29.27
C ILE A 689 21.47 16.07 28.03
N GLY A 690 21.12 14.79 28.17
CA GLY A 690 20.67 13.98 27.04
C GLY A 690 19.41 14.53 26.38
N GLY A 691 18.40 14.91 27.16
CA GLY A 691 17.17 15.51 26.64
C GLY A 691 17.40 16.86 25.96
N THR A 692 18.26 17.72 26.53
CA THR A 692 18.60 19.02 25.93
C THR A 692 19.40 18.83 24.62
N LEU A 693 20.35 17.90 24.60
CA LEU A 693 21.11 17.56 23.39
C LEU A 693 20.18 17.01 22.30
N LEU A 694 19.26 16.09 22.61
CA LEU A 694 18.29 15.57 21.65
C LEU A 694 17.43 16.68 21.03
N LEU A 695 17.08 17.70 21.82
CA LEU A 695 16.20 18.79 21.42
C LEU A 695 16.90 19.86 20.58
N TRP A 696 18.12 20.24 20.95
CA TRP A 696 18.84 21.38 20.38
C TRP A 696 19.90 20.99 19.35
N LEU A 697 20.49 19.81 19.50
CA LEU A 697 21.55 19.28 18.66
C LEU A 697 21.08 17.95 18.06
N PRO A 698 20.28 17.94 16.98
CA PRO A 698 19.78 16.70 16.38
C PRO A 698 20.91 15.86 15.76
N THR A 699 21.99 16.51 15.31
CA THR A 699 23.20 15.89 14.76
C THR A 699 24.44 16.52 15.37
N VAL A 700 25.51 15.73 15.49
CA VAL A 700 26.82 16.17 15.98
C VAL A 700 27.87 15.72 14.97
N SER A 701 28.86 16.59 14.73
CA SER A 701 30.02 16.25 13.91
C SER A 701 31.08 15.57 14.78
N ILE A 702 31.47 14.33 14.43
CA ILE A 702 32.43 13.52 15.18
C ILE A 702 33.52 12.95 14.28
N PRO A 703 34.72 12.65 14.79
CA PRO A 703 35.77 12.03 13.99
C PRO A 703 35.29 10.73 13.32
N GLN A 704 35.62 10.55 12.03
CA GLN A 704 35.16 9.42 11.23
C GLN A 704 35.61 8.07 11.81
N ILE A 705 36.76 8.05 12.50
CA ILE A 705 37.31 6.87 13.18
C ILE A 705 36.41 6.35 14.31
N ILE A 706 35.66 7.23 14.98
CA ILE A 706 34.75 6.86 16.07
C ILE A 706 33.28 6.71 15.62
N LYS A 707 32.93 7.15 14.40
CA LYS A 707 31.57 7.06 13.87
C LYS A 707 31.08 5.62 13.76
N SER A 708 31.85 4.74 13.11
CA SER A 708 31.44 3.34 12.92
C SER A 708 31.29 2.59 14.27
N PRO A 709 32.25 2.68 15.21
CA PRO A 709 32.07 2.11 16.55
C PRO A 709 30.81 2.60 17.28
N LEU A 710 30.54 3.91 17.27
CA LEU A 710 29.35 4.48 17.93
C LEU A 710 28.04 4.01 17.28
N GLN A 711 28.00 3.87 15.96
CA GLN A 711 26.84 3.34 15.25
C GLN A 711 26.58 1.87 15.61
N VAL A 712 27.63 1.05 15.71
CA VAL A 712 27.51 -0.35 16.14
C VAL A 712 26.99 -0.43 17.57
N LEU A 713 27.57 0.31 18.51
CA LEU A 713 27.12 0.35 19.90
C LEU A 713 25.66 0.84 20.03
N GLY A 714 25.31 1.88 19.29
CA GLY A 714 23.96 2.44 19.27
C GLY A 714 22.91 1.53 18.62
N ALA A 715 23.32 0.64 17.71
CA ALA A 715 22.45 -0.38 17.08
C ALA A 715 22.33 -1.65 17.94
N ALA A 716 23.43 -2.05 18.59
CA ALA A 716 23.49 -3.23 19.45
C ALA A 716 22.98 -2.98 20.88
N THR A 717 22.60 -1.74 21.21
CA THR A 717 22.20 -1.30 22.57
C THR A 717 21.27 -2.28 23.29
N PHE A 718 20.23 -2.78 22.63
CA PHE A 718 19.28 -3.73 23.22
C PHE A 718 19.93 -5.08 23.57
N TYR A 719 20.77 -5.62 22.68
CA TYR A 719 21.46 -6.89 22.92
C TYR A 719 22.58 -6.75 23.95
N ILE A 720 23.28 -5.61 23.97
CA ILE A 720 24.21 -5.28 25.06
C ILE A 720 23.46 -5.26 26.40
N TYR A 721 22.32 -4.58 26.47
CA TYR A 721 21.50 -4.54 27.67
C TYR A 721 21.10 -5.95 28.14
N LEU A 722 20.72 -6.82 27.21
CA LEU A 722 20.19 -8.13 27.53
C LEU A 722 21.27 -9.14 27.95
N PHE A 723 22.49 -9.02 27.42
CA PHE A 723 23.55 -10.02 27.62
C PHE A 723 24.75 -9.56 28.47
N HIS A 724 24.92 -8.26 28.75
CA HIS A 724 26.14 -7.77 29.41
C HIS A 724 26.45 -8.50 30.73
N MET A 725 25.44 -8.69 31.58
CA MET A 725 25.59 -9.40 32.86
C MET A 725 25.94 -10.88 32.68
N THR A 726 25.54 -11.52 31.57
CA THR A 726 25.94 -12.90 31.24
C THR A 726 27.46 -12.96 30.97
N PHE A 727 27.97 -12.02 30.19
CA PHE A 727 29.39 -11.95 29.86
C PHE A 727 30.23 -11.49 31.05
N ILE A 728 29.75 -10.54 31.86
CA ILE A 728 30.39 -10.13 33.12
C ILE A 728 30.46 -11.35 34.07
N HIS A 729 29.36 -12.08 34.25
CA HIS A 729 29.33 -13.28 35.10
C HIS A 729 30.31 -14.34 34.61
N PHE A 730 30.43 -14.54 33.30
CA PHE A 730 31.40 -15.47 32.73
C PHE A 730 32.84 -15.06 33.06
N VAL A 731 33.22 -13.79 32.89
CA VAL A 731 34.58 -13.32 33.18
C VAL A 731 34.87 -13.37 34.70
N ALA A 732 33.97 -12.83 35.52
CA ALA A 732 34.17 -12.73 36.96
C ALA A 732 34.10 -14.08 37.66
N ASN A 733 33.13 -14.94 37.34
CA ASN A 733 32.86 -16.16 38.10
C ASN A 733 33.38 -17.44 37.43
N VAL A 734 33.36 -17.51 36.10
CA VAL A 734 33.82 -18.72 35.37
C VAL A 734 35.31 -18.63 35.09
N ALA A 735 35.78 -17.52 34.51
CA ALA A 735 37.20 -17.28 34.25
C ALA A 735 37.96 -16.82 35.51
N ARG A 736 37.25 -16.43 36.58
CA ARG A 736 37.81 -15.95 37.86
C ARG A 736 38.76 -14.76 37.71
N ILE A 737 38.43 -13.84 36.80
CA ILE A 737 39.18 -12.61 36.57
C ILE A 737 38.38 -11.44 37.13
N GLU A 738 38.81 -10.92 38.27
CA GLU A 738 38.21 -9.75 38.91
C GLU A 738 38.88 -8.47 38.38
N ASN A 739 38.39 -7.98 37.23
CA ASN A 739 38.85 -6.73 36.65
C ASN A 739 37.67 -5.93 36.06
N PRO A 740 37.30 -4.78 36.64
CA PRO A 740 36.16 -3.97 36.18
C PRO A 740 36.24 -3.53 34.71
N TRP A 741 37.43 -3.24 34.19
CA TRP A 741 37.64 -2.89 32.78
C TRP A 741 37.38 -4.07 31.85
N LEU A 742 37.89 -5.25 32.21
CA LEU A 742 37.67 -6.47 31.43
C LEU A 742 36.19 -6.89 31.46
N ASN A 743 35.55 -6.78 32.62
CA ASN A 743 34.11 -7.05 32.78
C ASN A 743 33.28 -6.11 31.90
N THR A 744 33.60 -4.80 31.90
CA THR A 744 32.91 -3.81 31.07
C THR A 744 33.11 -4.12 29.58
N ALA A 745 34.35 -4.38 29.15
CA ALA A 745 34.66 -4.70 27.76
C ALA A 745 33.96 -6.00 27.31
N ALA A 746 33.96 -7.04 28.14
CA ALA A 746 33.28 -8.29 27.86
C ALA A 746 31.75 -8.11 27.75
N GLY A 747 31.15 -7.33 28.65
CA GLY A 747 29.72 -7.02 28.61
C GLY A 747 29.31 -6.31 27.33
N VAL A 748 30.07 -5.29 26.90
CA VAL A 748 29.81 -4.51 25.68
C VAL A 748 30.08 -5.35 24.42
N LEU A 749 31.27 -5.93 24.29
CA LEU A 749 31.67 -6.68 23.09
C LEU A 749 30.82 -7.94 22.92
N GLY A 750 30.54 -8.66 24.00
CA GLY A 750 29.68 -9.84 23.98
C GLY A 750 28.28 -9.52 23.44
N GLY A 751 27.66 -8.43 23.90
CA GLY A 751 26.39 -7.96 23.38
C GLY A 751 26.43 -7.58 21.89
N VAL A 752 27.50 -6.93 21.45
CA VAL A 752 27.72 -6.58 20.03
C VAL A 752 27.85 -7.83 19.17
N LEU A 753 28.60 -8.84 19.63
CA LEU A 753 28.77 -10.10 18.90
C LEU A 753 27.45 -10.86 18.74
N VAL A 754 26.63 -10.91 19.80
CA VAL A 754 25.30 -11.53 19.71
C VAL A 754 24.42 -10.77 18.71
N TRP A 755 24.39 -9.44 18.76
CA TRP A 755 23.66 -8.63 17.80
C TRP A 755 24.11 -8.92 16.35
N ALA A 756 25.42 -8.93 16.09
CA ALA A 756 25.98 -9.19 14.77
C ALA A 756 25.60 -10.61 14.26
N GLY A 757 25.65 -11.62 15.13
CA GLY A 757 25.21 -12.98 14.80
C GLY A 757 23.72 -13.04 14.44
N VAL A 758 22.85 -12.35 15.19
CA VAL A 758 21.42 -12.27 14.87
C VAL A 758 21.18 -11.58 13.52
N GLN A 759 21.91 -10.50 13.23
CA GLN A 759 21.81 -9.82 11.92
C GLN A 759 22.23 -10.74 10.77
N ALA A 760 23.32 -11.49 10.92
CA ALA A 760 23.78 -12.44 9.90
C ALA A 760 22.74 -13.53 9.61
N VAL A 761 22.10 -14.09 10.65
CA VAL A 761 21.03 -15.10 10.49
C VAL A 761 19.80 -14.51 9.80
N GLN A 762 19.43 -13.27 10.12
CA GLN A 762 18.31 -12.59 9.47
C GLN A 762 18.58 -12.34 7.99
N GLN A 763 19.78 -11.88 7.64
CA GLN A 763 20.20 -11.66 6.25
C GLN A 763 20.21 -12.98 5.46
N PHE A 764 20.72 -14.06 6.04
CA PHE A 764 20.72 -15.38 5.41
C PHE A 764 19.29 -15.93 5.17
N ARG A 765 18.35 -15.68 6.10
CA ARG A 765 16.94 -16.06 5.89
C ARG A 765 16.26 -15.23 4.81
N ALA A 766 16.62 -13.96 4.67
CA ALA A 766 16.09 -13.09 3.63
C ALA A 766 16.58 -13.52 2.24
N SER A 767 17.88 -13.82 2.08
CA SER A 767 18.45 -14.28 0.81
C SER A 767 17.92 -15.65 0.36
N LYS A 768 17.54 -16.52 1.31
CA LYS A 768 16.94 -17.83 1.01
C LYS A 768 15.46 -17.73 0.61
N ARG A 769 14.72 -16.74 1.13
CA ARG A 769 13.33 -16.48 0.72
C ARG A 769 13.24 -15.93 -0.70
N SER A 770 14.19 -15.08 -1.11
CA SER A 770 14.25 -14.56 -2.48
C SER A 770 14.62 -15.62 -3.53
N THR A 771 15.38 -16.66 -3.15
CA THR A 771 15.71 -17.77 -4.04
C THR A 771 14.55 -18.77 -4.18
N VAL A 772 13.81 -19.06 -3.10
CA VAL A 772 12.65 -19.96 -3.18
C VAL A 772 11.48 -19.35 -3.99
N THR A 773 11.31 -18.02 -3.97
CA THR A 773 10.30 -17.34 -4.81
C THR A 773 10.72 -17.18 -6.28
N ALA A 774 11.96 -17.52 -6.64
CA ALA A 774 12.42 -17.54 -8.04
C ALA A 774 12.31 -18.94 -8.67
N GLU A 775 12.09 -19.99 -7.87
CA GLU A 775 11.91 -21.38 -8.30
C GLU A 775 10.44 -21.87 -8.24
N THR A 776 9.50 -20.99 -7.86
CA THR A 776 8.04 -21.23 -7.87
C THR A 776 7.33 -20.12 -8.61
#